data_AF-A0A1T5PBM4-F1
#
_entry.id   AF-A0A1T5PBM4-F1
#
_cell.length_a   1.000
_cell.length_b   1.000
_cell.length_c   1.000
_cell.angle_alpha   90.00
_cell.angle_beta   90.00
_cell.angle_gamma   90.00
#
_symmetry.space_group_name_H-M   'P 1'
#
loop_
_entity.id
_entity.type
_entity.pdbx_description
1 polymer ?
#
loop_
_entity_poly.entity_id
_entity_poly.type
_entity_poly.pdbx_seq_one_letter_code
_entity_poly.pdbx_strand_id
1 'polypeptide(L)'
;MKKALFVFVSLFITTLVSAQKTVYIPPEFSTDPYLSTWSYSRSYQSANFVVFWGSVVGTNPATYSDPNLAFNPQAVCDTLEKIYIKFITDIGFCSDAATKNLGKYKLIIVMNDTWGTGGPSGWAFGGTYGNTIGAMWVHPNATRDGGVTSHELTHSLQGMIAIQENANCGFNDYEPAGFFWETHANFMRTQMYPRFASDDLPRWMATSMFHFSSTRHHYDAFKMLWYMQQTDGITMVNRLWKESIRTSSTAGEHPLMTYRRLKSWTQSQLNNFMYDYVKREVACDYTVNNFGAIYKAERDRLKVQEPHYIWRLYTNLQQISATTGRYKIDNASAPQDYGYNIIPLYTTCSARNVTVKFKGHTEVNTTAGWRYGFVATLANGNISRYGATATANEGEISFTMNSNETQLYLVVMGAPTTHTTYVWEPGWPKIKRYPYELRIANAVPEGYQSTYRAAYKTNGHTHTNGGGWVANSATVASTAYVGPKAIVLGNSVITGTAQITGNAWVENATVGNTVTISGNASVYGGSYTGSAVITENAVLTNCTVSGSANVKGDALEWGVTFGNGVVVGGDAEIGSCATNGTYLQVPHPNNGRADCDGQPAGHTSNIDVNSSWSQFTDAQMAWSSTPTCSGTITPAAVDTAALATTVLKTGTGDADIRIYPNPVNNQFTITLQGFRSNTNVQVVIYNNQGAPVHLRDLQKTRTATLRAKDWSTSPGVYYLRASGSNQTATRKLVITE
;
A
#
# COMPACT_ATOMS: atom_id res chain seq x y z
N MET A 1 -45.54 17.93 -61.93
CA MET A 1 -45.98 17.06 -60.81
C MET A 1 -44.71 16.50 -60.15
N LYS A 2 -43.93 17.18 -59.29
CA LYS A 2 -44.20 17.94 -58.05
C LYS A 2 -45.18 17.23 -57.11
N LYS A 3 -44.64 16.79 -55.96
CA LYS A 3 -45.26 16.26 -54.73
C LYS A 3 -45.63 14.77 -54.72
N ALA A 4 -44.70 13.89 -54.34
CA ALA A 4 -45.01 12.62 -53.65
C ALA A 4 -43.79 11.83 -53.09
N LEU A 5 -42.61 12.43 -52.88
CA LEU A 5 -41.45 11.63 -52.43
C LEU A 5 -40.51 12.39 -51.49
N PHE A 6 -41.05 13.02 -50.45
CA PHE A 6 -40.23 13.69 -49.42
C PHE A 6 -40.90 13.70 -48.03
N VAL A 7 -41.56 12.59 -47.63
CA VAL A 7 -42.16 12.50 -46.27
C VAL A 7 -41.81 11.22 -45.50
N PHE A 8 -41.12 10.23 -46.08
CA PHE A 8 -40.84 8.95 -45.38
C PHE A 8 -39.37 8.64 -45.08
N VAL A 9 -38.46 9.63 -45.13
CA VAL A 9 -37.05 9.46 -44.73
C VAL A 9 -36.62 10.54 -43.73
N SER A 10 -37.46 10.81 -42.72
CA SER A 10 -37.10 11.74 -41.63
C SER A 10 -37.48 11.25 -40.22
N LEU A 11 -37.94 10.00 -40.09
CA LEU A 11 -38.11 9.34 -38.79
C LEU A 11 -37.33 8.03 -38.81
N PHE A 12 -36.03 8.07 -38.52
CA PHE A 12 -35.25 7.01 -37.85
C PHE A 12 -33.78 7.42 -37.66
N ILE A 13 -33.54 8.72 -37.39
CA ILE A 13 -32.36 9.11 -36.61
C ILE A 13 -32.89 9.29 -35.20
N THR A 14 -33.07 8.18 -34.48
CA THR A 14 -33.13 8.23 -33.02
C THR A 14 -31.73 8.62 -32.55
N THR A 15 -31.41 9.91 -32.59
CA THR A 15 -30.47 10.46 -31.63
C THR A 15 -31.02 10.07 -30.27
N LEU A 16 -30.29 9.22 -29.55
CA LEU A 16 -30.48 9.07 -28.12
C LEU A 16 -30.20 10.44 -27.51
N VAL A 17 -31.23 11.30 -27.46
CA VAL A 17 -31.21 12.53 -26.68
C VAL A 17 -31.22 12.04 -25.24
N SER A 18 -30.03 11.84 -24.67
CA SER A 18 -29.92 11.69 -23.23
C SER A 18 -30.51 12.97 -22.61
N ALA A 19 -31.50 12.83 -21.73
CA ALA A 19 -32.09 13.98 -21.05
C ALA A 19 -30.97 14.72 -20.30
N GLN A 20 -30.90 16.04 -20.48
CA GLN A 20 -29.88 16.87 -19.82
C GLN A 20 -30.05 16.80 -18.30
N LYS A 21 -28.96 16.53 -17.57
CA LYS A 21 -28.97 16.53 -16.09
C LYS A 21 -29.42 17.89 -15.56
N THR A 22 -30.26 17.87 -14.53
CA THR A 22 -30.77 19.08 -13.86
C THR A 22 -29.93 19.41 -12.62
N VAL A 23 -30.03 20.64 -12.13
CA VAL A 23 -29.43 21.02 -10.85
C VAL A 23 -30.41 20.65 -9.73
N TYR A 24 -29.95 19.82 -8.78
CA TYR A 24 -30.63 19.63 -7.50
C TYR A 24 -30.17 20.74 -6.55
N ILE A 25 -31.10 21.53 -6.02
CA ILE A 25 -30.80 22.51 -4.97
C ILE A 25 -31.10 21.85 -3.61
N PRO A 26 -30.08 21.62 -2.77
CA PRO A 26 -30.28 20.97 -1.48
C PRO A 26 -31.18 21.80 -0.56
N PRO A 27 -32.15 21.21 0.15
CA PRO A 27 -32.90 21.90 1.20
C PRO A 27 -32.01 22.62 2.21
N GLU A 28 -30.85 22.04 2.52
CA GLU A 28 -29.83 22.57 3.43
C GLU A 28 -29.36 23.98 3.03
N PHE A 29 -29.37 24.32 1.73
CA PHE A 29 -29.01 25.67 1.27
C PHE A 29 -29.98 26.71 1.84
N SER A 30 -31.27 26.40 1.91
CA SER A 30 -32.29 27.37 2.36
C SER A 30 -32.17 27.74 3.85
N THR A 31 -31.60 26.84 4.65
CA THR A 31 -31.44 27.01 6.10
C THR A 31 -30.04 27.50 6.51
N ASP A 32 -29.06 27.35 5.62
CA ASP A 32 -27.70 27.82 5.89
C ASP A 32 -27.60 29.35 5.71
N PRO A 33 -27.05 30.08 6.69
CA PRO A 33 -27.02 31.55 6.66
C PRO A 33 -26.22 32.15 5.51
N TYR A 34 -25.33 31.40 4.87
CA TYR A 34 -24.50 31.86 3.77
C TYR A 34 -24.93 31.22 2.45
N LEU A 35 -25.10 29.89 2.41
CA LEU A 35 -25.52 29.19 1.21
C LEU A 35 -26.93 29.57 0.79
N SER A 36 -27.80 30.06 1.68
CA SER A 36 -29.13 30.60 1.32
C SER A 36 -29.07 31.78 0.36
N THR A 37 -27.92 32.44 0.27
CA THR A 37 -27.65 33.53 -0.68
C THR A 37 -27.21 33.04 -2.07
N TRP A 38 -27.24 31.73 -2.34
CA TRP A 38 -26.86 31.18 -3.65
C TRP A 38 -27.67 31.81 -4.80
N SER A 39 -27.07 31.89 -5.98
CA SER A 39 -27.74 32.46 -7.16
C SER A 39 -27.17 31.88 -8.45
N TYR A 40 -28.00 31.70 -9.47
CA TYR A 40 -27.52 31.33 -10.80
C TYR A 40 -26.58 32.38 -11.43
N SER A 41 -26.69 33.65 -11.03
CA SER A 41 -25.75 34.71 -11.44
C SER A 41 -24.34 34.54 -10.87
N ARG A 42 -24.19 33.70 -9.83
CA ARG A 42 -22.92 33.28 -9.23
C ARG A 42 -22.77 31.77 -9.34
N SER A 43 -23.04 31.27 -10.54
CA SER A 43 -22.88 29.86 -10.86
C SER A 43 -22.35 29.65 -12.28
N TYR A 44 -21.75 28.49 -12.50
CA TYR A 44 -21.41 28.00 -13.84
C TYR A 44 -21.79 26.53 -13.94
N GLN A 45 -22.25 26.09 -15.11
CA GLN A 45 -22.71 24.72 -15.33
C GLN A 45 -22.04 24.09 -16.54
N SER A 46 -21.59 22.85 -16.38
CA SER A 46 -21.19 21.96 -17.48
C SER A 46 -22.25 20.86 -17.66
N ALA A 47 -21.94 19.75 -18.34
CA ALA A 47 -22.90 18.66 -18.51
C ALA A 47 -23.22 17.99 -17.17
N ASN A 48 -22.20 17.70 -16.38
CA ASN A 48 -22.26 16.90 -15.15
C ASN A 48 -22.10 17.70 -13.86
N PHE A 49 -21.69 18.97 -13.91
CA PHE A 49 -21.37 19.76 -12.72
C PHE A 49 -22.07 21.12 -12.70
N VAL A 50 -22.33 21.61 -11.49
CA VAL A 50 -22.65 23.01 -11.21
C VAL A 50 -21.68 23.53 -10.15
N VAL A 51 -21.08 24.68 -10.41
CA VAL A 51 -20.22 25.40 -9.47
C VAL A 51 -21.00 26.58 -8.93
N PHE A 52 -21.06 26.74 -7.60
CA PHE A 52 -21.61 27.89 -6.90
C PHE A 52 -20.51 28.61 -6.12
N TRP A 53 -20.56 29.94 -6.12
CA TRP A 53 -19.71 30.77 -5.29
C TRP A 53 -20.49 31.91 -4.64
N GLY A 54 -19.96 32.42 -3.54
CA GLY A 54 -20.59 33.49 -2.79
C GLY A 54 -20.31 34.89 -3.35
N SER A 55 -20.86 35.90 -2.70
CA SER A 55 -20.85 37.29 -3.19
C SER A 55 -19.48 37.99 -3.12
N VAL A 56 -18.50 37.46 -2.36
CA VAL A 56 -17.19 38.11 -2.13
C VAL A 56 -16.45 38.38 -3.44
N VAL A 57 -16.55 37.45 -4.39
CA VAL A 57 -15.83 37.50 -5.68
C VAL A 57 -16.70 38.03 -6.83
N GLY A 58 -17.88 38.57 -6.52
CA GLY A 58 -18.82 39.11 -7.49
C GLY A 58 -19.39 38.04 -8.46
N THR A 59 -19.86 38.47 -9.63
CA THR A 59 -20.38 37.58 -10.68
C THR A 59 -19.31 37.07 -11.65
N ASN A 60 -18.11 37.66 -11.62
CA ASN A 60 -16.99 37.26 -12.46
C ASN A 60 -15.73 36.99 -11.59
N PRO A 61 -15.61 35.78 -11.01
CA PRO A 61 -14.49 35.43 -10.14
C PRO A 61 -13.14 35.40 -10.86
N ALA A 62 -13.11 35.29 -12.20
CA ALA A 62 -11.86 35.23 -12.96
C ALA A 62 -11.09 36.56 -12.98
N THR A 63 -11.78 37.67 -12.71
CA THR A 63 -11.20 39.03 -12.67
C THR A 63 -11.11 39.57 -11.24
N TYR A 64 -11.33 38.74 -10.22
CA TYR A 64 -11.23 39.18 -8.83
C TYR A 64 -9.77 39.55 -8.48
N SER A 65 -9.61 40.59 -7.66
CA SER A 65 -8.30 41.19 -7.42
C SER A 65 -7.38 40.35 -6.53
N ASP A 66 -7.93 39.55 -5.61
CA ASP A 66 -7.12 38.63 -4.80
C ASP A 66 -6.85 37.33 -5.58
N PRO A 67 -5.59 37.03 -5.93
CA PRO A 67 -5.24 35.82 -6.67
C PRO A 67 -5.48 34.51 -5.89
N ASN A 68 -5.71 34.55 -4.58
CA ASN A 68 -6.09 33.37 -3.79
C ASN A 68 -7.56 33.01 -3.95
N LEU A 69 -8.41 33.99 -4.22
CA LEU A 69 -9.86 33.80 -4.38
C LEU A 69 -10.31 33.90 -5.84
N ALA A 70 -9.45 34.38 -6.74
CA ALA A 70 -9.73 34.40 -8.18
C ALA A 70 -9.67 32.98 -8.79
N PHE A 71 -10.67 32.64 -9.61
CA PHE A 71 -10.70 31.38 -10.36
C PHE A 71 -11.55 31.50 -11.63
N ASN A 72 -11.25 30.65 -12.61
CA ASN A 72 -12.07 30.53 -13.82
C ASN A 72 -13.04 29.34 -13.68
N PRO A 73 -14.35 29.57 -13.48
CA PRO A 73 -15.32 28.49 -13.24
C PRO A 73 -15.47 27.53 -14.42
N GLN A 74 -15.25 28.00 -15.66
CA GLN A 74 -15.23 27.13 -16.83
C GLN A 74 -14.05 26.16 -16.77
N ALA A 75 -12.84 26.64 -16.44
CA ALA A 75 -11.66 25.78 -16.34
C ALA A 75 -11.79 24.72 -15.22
N VAL A 76 -12.44 25.08 -14.11
CA VAL A 76 -12.78 24.13 -13.04
C VAL A 76 -13.71 23.03 -13.56
N CYS A 77 -14.80 23.41 -14.22
CA CYS A 77 -15.73 22.46 -14.84
C CYS A 77 -15.05 21.60 -15.91
N ASP A 78 -14.26 22.17 -16.81
CA ASP A 78 -13.55 21.42 -17.86
C ASP A 78 -12.60 20.37 -17.28
N THR A 79 -11.97 20.68 -16.14
CA THR A 79 -11.11 19.75 -15.41
C THR A 79 -11.93 18.62 -14.77
N LEU A 80 -13.04 18.96 -14.10
CA LEU A 80 -13.95 17.99 -13.48
C LEU A 80 -14.63 17.08 -14.50
N GLU A 81 -14.99 17.58 -15.69
CA GLU A 81 -15.55 16.77 -16.78
C GLU A 81 -14.55 15.72 -17.29
N LYS A 82 -13.25 16.07 -17.40
CA LYS A 82 -12.21 15.09 -17.75
C LYS A 82 -12.08 14.01 -16.69
N ILE A 83 -12.12 14.38 -15.41
CA ILE A 83 -12.07 13.43 -14.30
C ILE A 83 -13.33 12.56 -14.28
N TYR A 84 -14.50 13.14 -14.54
CA TYR A 84 -15.77 12.41 -14.62
C TYR A 84 -15.74 11.33 -15.70
N ILE A 85 -15.25 11.64 -16.91
CA ILE A 85 -15.07 10.64 -17.97
C ILE A 85 -14.20 9.48 -17.46
N LYS A 86 -13.06 9.78 -16.84
CA LYS A 86 -12.16 8.75 -16.30
C LYS A 86 -12.87 7.90 -15.24
N PHE A 87 -13.55 8.50 -14.28
CA PHE A 87 -14.09 7.80 -13.11
C PHE A 87 -15.41 7.08 -13.38
N ILE A 88 -16.26 7.65 -14.24
CA ILE A 88 -17.60 7.13 -14.52
C ILE A 88 -17.60 6.34 -15.82
N THR A 89 -17.05 6.88 -16.90
CA THR A 89 -17.07 6.19 -18.20
C THR A 89 -16.02 5.09 -18.29
N ASP A 90 -14.76 5.38 -17.99
CA ASP A 90 -13.67 4.41 -18.16
C ASP A 90 -13.61 3.40 -17.00
N ILE A 91 -13.70 3.89 -15.76
CA ILE A 91 -13.61 3.06 -14.55
C ILE A 91 -14.97 2.44 -14.21
N GLY A 92 -16.09 3.11 -14.48
CA GLY A 92 -17.43 2.58 -14.14
C GLY A 92 -17.72 2.57 -12.64
N PHE A 93 -17.12 3.50 -11.87
CA PHE A 93 -17.22 3.48 -10.40
C PHE A 93 -18.64 3.68 -9.90
N CYS A 94 -19.41 4.60 -10.47
CA CYS A 94 -20.86 4.75 -10.24
C CYS A 94 -21.62 4.70 -11.57
N SER A 95 -22.89 4.31 -11.54
CA SER A 95 -23.77 4.39 -12.71
C SER A 95 -24.35 5.78 -12.87
N ASP A 96 -24.24 6.35 -14.07
CA ASP A 96 -24.89 7.61 -14.44
C ASP A 96 -26.05 7.41 -15.43
N ALA A 97 -26.64 6.21 -15.44
CA ALA A 97 -27.88 5.96 -16.14
C ALA A 97 -28.98 6.93 -15.68
N ALA A 98 -29.83 7.41 -16.59
CA ALA A 98 -30.85 8.42 -16.31
C ALA A 98 -31.88 7.99 -15.23
N THR A 99 -31.94 6.71 -14.87
CA THR A 99 -32.77 6.18 -13.78
C THR A 99 -32.15 6.40 -12.39
N LYS A 100 -30.85 6.67 -12.31
CA LYS A 100 -30.06 6.87 -11.09
C LYS A 100 -29.82 8.36 -10.82
N ASN A 101 -29.54 8.73 -9.57
CA ASN A 101 -29.40 10.14 -9.19
C ASN A 101 -28.21 10.81 -9.89
N LEU A 102 -27.07 10.13 -10.03
CA LEU A 102 -25.93 10.65 -10.77
C LEU A 102 -26.26 10.90 -12.25
N GLY A 103 -27.20 10.15 -12.83
CA GLY A 103 -27.70 10.34 -14.19
C GLY A 103 -28.79 11.41 -14.33
N LYS A 104 -29.42 11.82 -13.22
CA LYS A 104 -30.48 12.85 -13.19
C LYS A 104 -29.93 14.22 -12.85
N TYR A 105 -29.00 14.29 -11.90
CA TYR A 105 -28.55 15.54 -11.28
C TYR A 105 -27.08 15.82 -11.54
N LYS A 106 -26.74 17.11 -11.62
CA LYS A 106 -25.36 17.59 -11.65
C LYS A 106 -24.74 17.49 -10.25
N LEU A 107 -23.48 17.08 -10.19
CA LEU A 107 -22.67 17.15 -8.98
C LEU A 107 -22.43 18.62 -8.60
N ILE A 108 -22.47 18.91 -7.30
CA ILE A 108 -22.44 20.29 -6.78
C ILE A 108 -21.04 20.64 -6.30
N ILE A 109 -20.49 21.75 -6.77
CA ILE A 109 -19.22 22.30 -6.29
C ILE A 109 -19.51 23.63 -5.59
N VAL A 110 -19.11 23.76 -4.33
CA VAL A 110 -19.18 25.00 -3.55
C VAL A 110 -17.78 25.57 -3.43
N MET A 111 -17.58 26.81 -3.86
CA MET A 111 -16.28 27.47 -3.76
C MET A 111 -16.08 28.07 -2.37
N ASN A 112 -15.20 27.49 -1.57
CA ASN A 112 -14.90 27.93 -0.22
C ASN A 112 -14.30 29.33 -0.19
N ASP A 113 -14.49 30.03 0.94
CA ASP A 113 -13.99 31.37 1.24
C ASP A 113 -14.53 32.49 0.32
N THR A 114 -15.52 32.18 -0.52
CA THR A 114 -16.20 33.17 -1.39
C THR A 114 -17.53 33.70 -0.83
N TRP A 115 -17.98 33.20 0.33
CA TRP A 115 -19.33 33.44 0.88
C TRP A 115 -19.39 34.45 2.04
N GLY A 116 -18.26 35.05 2.40
CA GLY A 116 -18.12 35.97 3.52
C GLY A 116 -17.69 35.28 4.81
N THR A 117 -17.39 36.07 5.84
CA THR A 117 -16.92 35.58 7.14
C THR A 117 -17.92 34.59 7.75
N GLY A 118 -17.47 33.36 8.03
CA GLY A 118 -18.30 32.30 8.61
C GLY A 118 -19.01 31.40 7.60
N GLY A 119 -18.92 31.71 6.30
CA GLY A 119 -19.37 30.80 5.23
C GLY A 119 -18.47 29.58 5.05
N PRO A 120 -18.76 28.71 4.06
CA PRO A 120 -17.93 27.55 3.75
C PRO A 120 -16.47 27.93 3.57
N SER A 121 -15.58 27.21 4.26
CA SER A 121 -14.15 27.48 4.33
C SER A 121 -13.33 26.18 4.32
N GLY A 122 -12.02 26.29 4.15
CA GLY A 122 -11.09 25.16 4.16
C GLY A 122 -10.61 24.77 2.77
N TRP A 123 -9.57 23.93 2.72
CA TRP A 123 -8.85 23.65 1.48
C TRP A 123 -9.69 22.89 0.44
N ALA A 124 -10.14 21.69 0.79
CA ALA A 124 -10.93 20.84 -0.08
C ALA A 124 -11.61 19.72 0.74
N PHE A 125 -12.84 19.38 0.40
CA PHE A 125 -13.57 18.26 0.98
C PHE A 125 -14.61 17.74 -0.02
N GLY A 126 -14.82 16.43 -0.09
CA GLY A 126 -15.86 15.77 -0.88
C GLY A 126 -16.88 15.04 -0.01
N GLY A 127 -18.14 15.04 -0.44
CA GLY A 127 -19.24 14.43 0.29
C GLY A 127 -20.52 14.43 -0.53
N THR A 128 -21.67 14.58 0.13
CA THR A 128 -22.99 14.56 -0.54
C THR A 128 -23.93 15.60 0.05
N TYR A 129 -24.99 15.91 -0.70
CA TYR A 129 -26.10 16.75 -0.24
C TYR A 129 -27.42 15.97 -0.28
N GLY A 130 -28.25 16.16 0.77
CA GLY A 130 -29.60 15.64 0.86
C GLY A 130 -29.73 14.13 0.68
N ASN A 131 -28.66 13.36 0.96
CA ASN A 131 -28.54 11.94 0.62
C ASN A 131 -28.97 11.66 -0.85
N THR A 132 -28.73 12.62 -1.74
CA THR A 132 -29.30 12.66 -3.10
C THR A 132 -28.21 12.73 -4.16
N ILE A 133 -27.24 13.64 -4.01
CA ILE A 133 -26.20 13.85 -5.01
C ILE A 133 -24.85 14.15 -4.35
N GLY A 134 -23.76 13.73 -5.01
CA GLY A 134 -22.40 14.03 -4.59
C GLY A 134 -22.08 15.52 -4.73
N ALA A 135 -21.23 16.00 -3.83
CA ALA A 135 -20.83 17.39 -3.76
C ALA A 135 -19.37 17.54 -3.30
N MET A 136 -18.78 18.70 -3.59
CA MET A 136 -17.45 19.09 -3.13
C MET A 136 -17.46 20.54 -2.63
N TRP A 137 -16.60 20.82 -1.66
CA TRP A 137 -16.34 22.14 -1.10
C TRP A 137 -14.86 22.41 -1.28
N VAL A 138 -14.51 23.36 -2.15
CA VAL A 138 -13.12 23.52 -2.58
C VAL A 138 -12.71 24.98 -2.58
N HIS A 139 -11.55 25.26 -2.01
CA HIS A 139 -10.91 26.57 -2.12
C HIS A 139 -10.51 26.83 -3.57
N PRO A 140 -10.60 28.07 -4.09
CA PRO A 140 -10.16 28.40 -5.46
C PRO A 140 -8.77 27.88 -5.83
N ASN A 141 -7.79 28.04 -4.93
CA ASN A 141 -6.44 27.50 -5.15
C ASN A 141 -6.36 25.97 -5.27
N ALA A 142 -7.29 25.21 -4.69
CA ALA A 142 -7.34 23.75 -4.80
C ALA A 142 -7.82 23.28 -6.19
N THR A 143 -8.41 24.19 -6.97
CA THR A 143 -8.93 23.89 -8.33
C THR A 143 -7.96 24.26 -9.45
N ARG A 144 -6.74 24.72 -9.10
CA ARG A 144 -5.71 25.13 -10.08
C ARG A 144 -5.15 23.98 -10.90
N ASP A 145 -5.18 22.76 -10.35
CA ASP A 145 -4.94 21.53 -11.09
C ASP A 145 -6.01 20.49 -10.75
N GLY A 146 -5.96 19.34 -11.42
CA GLY A 146 -6.93 18.28 -11.20
C GLY A 146 -6.60 17.32 -10.07
N GLY A 147 -5.44 17.46 -9.41
CA GLY A 147 -4.95 16.53 -8.40
C GLY A 147 -5.86 16.47 -7.19
N VAL A 148 -6.06 17.62 -6.53
CA VAL A 148 -6.96 17.73 -5.37
C VAL A 148 -8.41 17.46 -5.78
N THR A 149 -8.89 18.06 -6.87
CA THR A 149 -10.28 17.88 -7.29
C THR A 149 -10.61 16.42 -7.66
N SER A 150 -9.65 15.64 -8.15
CA SER A 150 -9.88 14.21 -8.43
C SER A 150 -9.93 13.36 -7.15
N HIS A 151 -9.18 13.72 -6.11
CA HIS A 151 -9.31 13.09 -4.80
C HIS A 151 -10.70 13.36 -4.22
N GLU A 152 -11.08 14.63 -4.11
CA GLU A 152 -12.36 15.02 -3.51
C GLU A 152 -13.57 14.54 -4.31
N LEU A 153 -13.51 14.55 -5.64
CA LEU A 153 -14.58 13.98 -6.47
C LEU A 153 -14.75 12.49 -6.18
N THR A 154 -13.68 11.78 -5.83
CA THR A 154 -13.80 10.37 -5.42
C THR A 154 -14.62 10.23 -4.15
N HIS A 155 -14.44 11.10 -3.15
CA HIS A 155 -15.29 11.09 -1.95
C HIS A 155 -16.75 11.37 -2.27
N SER A 156 -17.03 12.31 -3.17
CA SER A 156 -18.40 12.55 -3.64
C SER A 156 -19.01 11.30 -4.26
N LEU A 157 -18.23 10.56 -5.07
CA LEU A 157 -18.67 9.33 -5.70
C LEU A 157 -18.75 8.13 -4.73
N GLN A 158 -17.88 8.06 -3.73
CA GLN A 158 -17.99 7.07 -2.64
C GLN A 158 -19.31 7.27 -1.90
N GLY A 159 -19.69 8.52 -1.59
CA GLY A 159 -21.01 8.83 -1.07
C GLY A 159 -22.15 8.40 -2.00
N MET A 160 -21.97 8.52 -3.33
CA MET A 160 -22.94 8.01 -4.30
C MET A 160 -23.09 6.48 -4.27
N ILE A 161 -22.08 5.72 -3.84
CA ILE A 161 -22.23 4.27 -3.67
C ILE A 161 -23.38 3.97 -2.71
N ALA A 162 -23.38 4.56 -1.53
CA ALA A 162 -24.46 4.36 -0.55
C ALA A 162 -25.79 4.99 -0.99
N ILE A 163 -25.78 6.03 -1.82
CA ILE A 163 -27.03 6.62 -2.32
C ILE A 163 -27.73 5.72 -3.35
N GLN A 164 -26.98 5.07 -4.24
CA GLN A 164 -27.60 4.46 -5.42
C GLN A 164 -27.03 3.11 -5.90
N GLU A 165 -25.86 2.68 -5.45
CA GLU A 165 -25.25 1.40 -5.86
C GLU A 165 -25.43 0.31 -4.79
N ASN A 166 -25.20 0.66 -3.52
CA ASN A 166 -25.23 -0.24 -2.38
C ASN A 166 -25.83 0.47 -1.15
N ALA A 167 -27.15 0.66 -1.15
CA ALA A 167 -27.87 1.45 -0.14
C ALA A 167 -27.76 0.95 1.31
N ASN A 168 -27.31 -0.29 1.51
CA ASN A 168 -27.17 -0.89 2.83
C ASN A 168 -25.72 -0.90 3.33
N CYS A 169 -24.75 -0.48 2.50
CA CYS A 169 -23.33 -0.51 2.84
C CYS A 169 -22.53 0.51 1.99
N GLY A 170 -21.46 0.09 1.29
CA GLY A 170 -20.49 0.99 0.65
C GLY A 170 -19.39 1.48 1.61
N PHE A 171 -19.09 0.73 2.67
CA PHE A 171 -18.19 1.14 3.77
C PHE A 171 -18.58 2.44 4.50
N ASN A 172 -19.79 2.96 4.27
CA ASN A 172 -20.37 4.06 5.04
C ASN A 172 -20.57 3.67 6.51
N ASP A 173 -20.32 4.61 7.41
CA ASP A 173 -20.49 4.51 8.88
C ASP A 173 -19.98 3.20 9.49
N TYR A 174 -18.94 2.61 8.90
CA TYR A 174 -18.28 1.43 9.41
C TYR A 174 -16.81 1.75 9.61
N GLU A 175 -16.50 2.13 10.84
CA GLU A 175 -15.22 2.74 11.19
C GLU A 175 -13.99 1.86 10.88
N PRO A 176 -14.02 0.53 11.01
CA PRO A 176 -12.89 -0.32 10.60
C PRO A 176 -12.56 -0.30 9.10
N ALA A 177 -13.45 0.25 8.28
CA ALA A 177 -13.22 0.50 6.85
C ALA A 177 -12.95 1.99 6.54
N GLY A 178 -12.88 2.87 7.56
CA GLY A 178 -12.69 4.31 7.39
C GLY A 178 -11.42 4.66 6.62
N PHE A 179 -10.30 3.98 6.88
CA PHE A 179 -9.01 4.21 6.18
C PHE A 179 -9.14 4.02 4.67
N PHE A 180 -10.09 3.18 4.25
CA PHE A 180 -10.27 2.82 2.86
C PHE A 180 -10.83 3.96 2.02
N TRP A 181 -11.53 4.91 2.62
CA TRP A 181 -12.05 6.10 1.96
C TRP A 181 -10.90 6.91 1.35
N GLU A 182 -9.93 7.27 2.18
CA GLU A 182 -8.76 8.06 1.80
C GLU A 182 -7.79 7.28 0.90
N THR A 183 -7.60 6.00 1.23
CA THR A 183 -6.80 5.07 0.42
C THR A 183 -7.34 4.99 -1.01
N HIS A 184 -8.64 4.77 -1.17
CA HIS A 184 -9.27 4.64 -2.48
C HIS A 184 -9.36 5.98 -3.22
N ALA A 185 -9.55 7.09 -2.52
CA ALA A 185 -9.51 8.42 -3.15
C ALA A 185 -8.13 8.72 -3.76
N ASN A 186 -7.05 8.34 -3.08
CA ASN A 186 -5.70 8.43 -3.64
C ASN A 186 -5.44 7.47 -4.78
N PHE A 187 -5.94 6.24 -4.69
CA PHE A 187 -5.92 5.30 -5.80
C PHE A 187 -6.58 5.89 -7.05
N MET A 188 -7.78 6.45 -6.91
CA MET A 188 -8.52 7.07 -8.02
C MET A 188 -7.83 8.32 -8.57
N ARG A 189 -7.30 9.20 -7.69
CA ARG A 189 -6.45 10.33 -8.09
C ARG A 189 -5.29 9.87 -8.97
N THR A 190 -4.59 8.82 -8.55
CA THR A 190 -3.43 8.30 -9.29
C THR A 190 -3.80 7.57 -10.59
N GLN A 191 -5.05 7.14 -10.79
CA GLN A 191 -5.54 6.67 -12.11
C GLN A 191 -5.49 7.77 -13.18
N MET A 192 -5.69 9.02 -12.78
CA MET A 192 -5.73 10.18 -13.68
C MET A 192 -4.41 10.97 -13.64
N TYR A 193 -3.81 11.09 -12.46
CA TYR A 193 -2.60 11.87 -12.21
C TYR A 193 -1.53 10.99 -11.55
N PRO A 194 -0.84 10.13 -12.31
CA PRO A 194 0.12 9.16 -11.76
C PRO A 194 1.28 9.80 -10.98
N ARG A 195 1.61 11.08 -11.20
CA ARG A 195 2.70 11.78 -10.48
C ARG A 195 2.50 11.80 -8.97
N PHE A 196 1.25 11.77 -8.50
CA PHE A 196 0.92 11.80 -7.08
C PHE A 196 1.13 10.46 -6.37
N ALA A 197 1.53 9.42 -7.11
CA ALA A 197 1.88 8.10 -6.58
C ALA A 197 3.00 8.11 -5.53
N SER A 198 3.78 9.18 -5.47
CA SER A 198 5.01 9.28 -4.70
C SER A 198 4.98 10.34 -3.59
N ASP A 199 3.87 11.04 -3.39
CA ASP A 199 3.79 12.22 -2.51
C ASP A 199 4.10 11.94 -1.03
N ASP A 200 3.71 10.79 -0.49
CA ASP A 200 3.96 10.41 0.93
C ASP A 200 4.87 9.18 1.05
N LEU A 201 5.68 8.92 0.01
CA LEU A 201 6.57 7.76 -0.08
C LEU A 201 7.41 7.48 1.21
N PRO A 202 8.08 8.47 1.83
CA PRO A 202 8.79 8.26 3.10
C PRO A 202 7.92 7.63 4.19
N ARG A 203 6.66 8.05 4.30
CA ARG A 203 5.70 7.52 5.27
C ARG A 203 5.39 6.07 5.02
N TRP A 204 5.11 5.69 3.77
CA TRP A 204 4.87 4.30 3.43
C TRP A 204 6.06 3.41 3.79
N MET A 205 7.28 3.83 3.43
CA MET A 205 8.50 3.07 3.77
C MET A 205 8.68 2.97 5.29
N ALA A 206 8.32 4.01 6.04
CA ALA A 206 8.45 4.03 7.50
C ALA A 206 7.42 3.15 8.24
N THR A 207 6.34 2.77 7.57
CA THR A 207 5.18 2.08 8.17
C THR A 207 4.87 0.73 7.52
N SER A 208 5.70 0.23 6.59
CA SER A 208 5.43 -0.99 5.82
C SER A 208 5.22 -2.26 6.67
N MET A 209 5.76 -2.28 7.89
CA MET A 209 5.58 -3.36 8.85
C MET A 209 4.26 -3.31 9.63
N PHE A 210 3.51 -2.22 9.52
CA PHE A 210 2.22 -2.06 10.18
C PHE A 210 1.10 -2.81 9.46
N HIS A 211 -0.03 -3.00 10.14
CA HIS A 211 -1.16 -3.70 9.59
C HIS A 211 -1.72 -2.93 8.40
N PHE A 212 -2.19 -3.62 7.35
CA PHE A 212 -2.60 -2.98 6.10
C PHE A 212 -3.58 -1.80 6.26
N SER A 213 -4.46 -1.86 7.27
CA SER A 213 -5.45 -0.82 7.58
C SER A 213 -4.97 0.23 8.59
N SER A 214 -3.66 0.31 8.85
CA SER A 214 -3.11 1.26 9.82
C SER A 214 -3.34 2.68 9.35
N THR A 215 -3.86 3.51 10.25
CA THR A 215 -4.02 4.95 10.04
C THR A 215 -2.68 5.65 9.82
N ARG A 216 -1.58 5.03 10.27
CA ARG A 216 -0.22 5.54 10.09
C ARG A 216 0.24 5.46 8.64
N HIS A 217 -0.40 4.65 7.78
CA HIS A 217 -0.16 4.69 6.34
C HIS A 217 -0.69 5.96 5.67
N HIS A 218 -1.49 6.77 6.39
CA HIS A 218 -2.21 7.91 5.84
C HIS A 218 -2.96 7.52 4.56
N TYR A 219 -2.48 8.06 3.44
CA TYR A 219 -3.06 7.96 2.13
C TYR A 219 -2.49 6.80 1.30
N ASP A 220 -1.40 6.15 1.73
CA ASP A 220 -0.54 5.32 0.87
C ASP A 220 -0.90 3.83 0.79
N ALA A 221 -1.91 3.36 1.52
CA ALA A 221 -2.29 1.95 1.54
C ALA A 221 -2.90 1.46 0.19
N PHE A 222 -2.89 2.27 -0.88
CA PHE A 222 -3.54 1.95 -2.15
C PHE A 222 -2.74 1.01 -3.05
N LYS A 223 -1.48 0.72 -2.76
CA LYS A 223 -0.63 -0.09 -3.66
C LYS A 223 -1.14 -1.50 -3.89
N MET A 224 -1.76 -2.08 -2.86
CA MET A 224 -2.44 -3.37 -2.98
C MET A 224 -3.59 -3.31 -4.01
N LEU A 225 -4.25 -2.16 -4.17
CA LEU A 225 -5.29 -1.96 -5.19
C LEU A 225 -4.71 -1.94 -6.61
N TRP A 226 -3.48 -1.47 -6.82
CA TRP A 226 -2.80 -1.61 -8.10
C TRP A 226 -2.52 -3.07 -8.43
N TYR A 227 -2.08 -3.86 -7.45
CA TYR A 227 -1.92 -5.30 -7.65
C TYR A 227 -3.27 -5.98 -7.95
N MET A 228 -4.31 -5.63 -7.20
CA MET A 228 -5.67 -6.13 -7.45
C MET A 228 -6.17 -5.76 -8.86
N GLN A 229 -5.93 -4.52 -9.31
CA GLN A 229 -6.26 -4.11 -10.68
C GLN A 229 -5.45 -4.88 -11.72
N GLN A 230 -4.18 -5.16 -11.44
CA GLN A 230 -3.34 -5.96 -12.33
C GLN A 230 -3.83 -7.40 -12.46
N THR A 231 -4.30 -8.01 -11.36
CA THR A 231 -4.73 -9.42 -11.33
C THR A 231 -6.18 -9.63 -11.74
N ASP A 232 -7.07 -8.74 -11.33
CA ASP A 232 -8.52 -8.91 -11.43
C ASP A 232 -9.23 -7.82 -12.24
N GLY A 233 -8.48 -6.80 -12.67
CA GLY A 233 -9.02 -5.64 -13.36
C GLY A 233 -9.59 -4.59 -12.40
N ILE A 234 -9.74 -3.37 -12.90
CA ILE A 234 -10.25 -2.22 -12.11
C ILE A 234 -11.65 -2.49 -11.55
N THR A 235 -12.47 -3.28 -12.25
CA THR A 235 -13.81 -3.65 -11.82
C THR A 235 -13.81 -4.32 -10.46
N MET A 236 -12.79 -5.09 -10.09
CA MET A 236 -12.75 -5.71 -8.76
C MET A 236 -12.72 -4.67 -7.64
N VAL A 237 -11.97 -3.57 -7.81
CA VAL A 237 -11.92 -2.47 -6.84
C VAL A 237 -13.32 -1.84 -6.70
N ASN A 238 -14.03 -1.61 -7.81
CA ASN A 238 -15.41 -1.11 -7.77
C ASN A 238 -16.34 -2.08 -7.03
N ARG A 239 -16.18 -3.40 -7.23
CA ARG A 239 -16.99 -4.42 -6.57
C ARG A 239 -16.78 -4.43 -5.07
N LEU A 240 -15.59 -4.07 -4.56
CA LEU A 240 -15.39 -3.93 -3.11
C LEU A 240 -16.41 -2.95 -2.52
N TRP A 241 -16.59 -1.78 -3.13
CA TRP A 241 -17.55 -0.78 -2.69
C TRP A 241 -19.01 -1.20 -2.96
N LYS A 242 -19.30 -1.70 -4.16
CA LYS A 242 -20.68 -2.00 -4.59
C LYS A 242 -21.26 -3.26 -3.93
N GLU A 243 -20.41 -4.18 -3.48
CA GLU A 243 -20.82 -5.49 -2.96
C GLU A 243 -20.38 -5.73 -1.52
N SER A 244 -19.80 -4.74 -0.82
CA SER A 244 -19.51 -4.85 0.61
C SER A 244 -20.78 -5.09 1.42
N ILE A 245 -20.66 -5.83 2.52
CA ILE A 245 -21.79 -6.17 3.41
C ILE A 245 -21.64 -5.45 4.75
N ARG A 246 -22.75 -4.88 5.23
CA ARG A 246 -22.91 -4.38 6.60
C ARG A 246 -24.16 -5.00 7.23
N THR A 247 -24.05 -5.49 8.45
CA THR A 247 -25.17 -6.07 9.21
C THR A 247 -25.59 -5.19 10.39
N SER A 248 -24.71 -4.32 10.90
CA SER A 248 -25.04 -3.24 11.84
C SER A 248 -24.00 -2.10 11.75
N SER A 249 -24.19 -1.01 12.49
CA SER A 249 -23.17 0.06 12.61
C SER A 249 -21.84 -0.42 13.19
N THR A 250 -21.84 -1.53 13.93
CA THR A 250 -20.64 -2.12 14.55
C THR A 250 -20.20 -3.43 13.89
N ALA A 251 -20.95 -3.93 12.90
CA ALA A 251 -20.68 -5.18 12.21
C ALA A 251 -20.78 -4.99 10.70
N GLY A 252 -19.63 -5.00 10.04
CA GLY A 252 -19.49 -4.88 8.60
C GLY A 252 -18.25 -5.60 8.09
N GLU A 253 -18.10 -5.64 6.78
CA GLU A 253 -16.90 -6.19 6.16
C GLU A 253 -15.79 -5.16 6.07
N HIS A 254 -14.60 -5.55 6.51
CA HIS A 254 -13.35 -4.89 6.13
C HIS A 254 -13.09 -5.10 4.62
N PRO A 255 -12.46 -4.17 3.88
CA PRO A 255 -12.22 -4.31 2.43
C PRO A 255 -11.52 -5.63 2.02
N LEU A 256 -10.53 -6.08 2.80
CA LEU A 256 -9.88 -7.38 2.57
C LEU A 256 -10.83 -8.58 2.75
N MET A 257 -11.82 -8.45 3.63
CA MET A 257 -12.81 -9.50 3.89
C MET A 257 -13.88 -9.54 2.79
N THR A 258 -14.31 -8.37 2.31
CA THR A 258 -15.11 -8.27 1.09
C THR A 258 -14.37 -8.93 -0.07
N TYR A 259 -13.11 -8.57 -0.30
CA TYR A 259 -12.32 -9.17 -1.37
C TYR A 259 -12.20 -10.70 -1.24
N ARG A 260 -11.85 -11.20 -0.05
CA ARG A 260 -11.78 -12.64 0.24
C ARG A 260 -13.10 -13.34 -0.08
N ARG A 261 -14.25 -12.77 0.30
CA ARG A 261 -15.58 -13.32 -0.01
C ARG A 261 -15.86 -13.31 -1.51
N LEU A 262 -15.63 -12.18 -2.19
CA LEU A 262 -15.88 -12.06 -3.63
C LEU A 262 -15.03 -13.03 -4.46
N LYS A 263 -13.86 -13.41 -3.94
CA LYS A 263 -12.98 -14.43 -4.52
C LYS A 263 -13.28 -15.86 -4.04
N SER A 264 -14.20 -16.02 -3.09
CA SER A 264 -14.50 -17.29 -2.42
C SER A 264 -13.23 -17.96 -1.86
N TRP A 265 -12.37 -17.15 -1.25
CA TRP A 265 -11.08 -17.56 -0.73
C TRP A 265 -11.13 -17.94 0.75
N THR A 266 -10.27 -18.88 1.11
CA THR A 266 -9.86 -19.10 2.50
C THR A 266 -8.95 -17.97 3.00
N GLN A 267 -8.72 -17.89 4.31
CA GLN A 267 -7.74 -16.95 4.87
C GLN A 267 -6.32 -17.18 4.30
N SER A 268 -5.92 -18.44 4.11
CA SER A 268 -4.61 -18.78 3.54
C SER A 268 -4.44 -18.23 2.11
N GLN A 269 -5.50 -18.28 1.30
CA GLN A 269 -5.48 -17.73 -0.05
C GLN A 269 -5.43 -16.19 -0.07
N LEU A 270 -6.12 -15.52 0.86
CA LEU A 270 -5.95 -14.08 1.07
C LEU A 270 -4.50 -13.75 1.45
N ASN A 271 -3.91 -14.51 2.38
CA ASN A 271 -2.50 -14.33 2.77
C ASN A 271 -1.55 -14.54 1.58
N ASN A 272 -1.83 -15.49 0.68
CA ASN A 272 -1.02 -15.70 -0.52
C ASN A 272 -1.12 -14.50 -1.48
N PHE A 273 -2.32 -13.97 -1.71
CA PHE A 273 -2.50 -12.75 -2.49
C PHE A 273 -1.73 -11.56 -1.89
N MET A 274 -1.87 -11.35 -0.57
CA MET A 274 -1.17 -10.26 0.11
C MET A 274 0.35 -10.44 0.01
N TYR A 275 0.86 -11.67 0.14
CA TYR A 275 2.29 -11.93 0.00
C TYR A 275 2.82 -11.74 -1.42
N ASP A 276 2.03 -12.09 -2.43
CA ASP A 276 2.39 -11.82 -3.82
C ASP A 276 2.43 -10.31 -4.12
N TYR A 277 1.55 -9.52 -3.51
CA TYR A 277 1.66 -8.06 -3.50
C TYR A 277 2.95 -7.61 -2.79
N VAL A 278 3.18 -8.07 -1.57
CA VAL A 278 4.32 -7.64 -0.73
C VAL A 278 5.68 -7.92 -1.39
N LYS A 279 5.87 -9.05 -2.08
CA LYS A 279 7.13 -9.34 -2.80
C LYS A 279 7.44 -8.31 -3.90
N ARG A 280 6.43 -7.61 -4.43
CA ARG A 280 6.59 -6.55 -5.44
C ARG A 280 7.18 -5.29 -4.85
N GLU A 281 6.93 -5.00 -3.58
CA GLU A 281 7.40 -3.78 -2.92
C GLU A 281 8.93 -3.64 -2.90
N VAL A 282 9.68 -4.74 -3.09
CA VAL A 282 11.13 -4.73 -3.31
C VAL A 282 11.54 -3.79 -4.45
N ALA A 283 10.81 -3.81 -5.57
CA ALA A 283 11.09 -2.96 -6.73
C ALA A 283 9.91 -2.07 -7.16
N CYS A 284 8.77 -2.20 -6.48
CA CYS A 284 7.46 -1.70 -6.88
C CYS A 284 7.15 -2.04 -8.34
N ASP A 285 7.29 -3.31 -8.73
CA ASP A 285 7.16 -3.76 -10.12
C ASP A 285 5.70 -3.94 -10.57
N TYR A 286 4.92 -2.87 -10.41
CA TYR A 286 3.55 -2.75 -10.91
C TYR A 286 3.56 -2.24 -12.35
N THR A 287 2.84 -2.94 -13.22
CA THR A 287 2.81 -2.61 -14.66
C THR A 287 1.65 -1.70 -15.06
N VAL A 288 0.68 -1.53 -14.17
CA VAL A 288 -0.52 -0.73 -14.45
C VAL A 288 -0.21 0.76 -14.26
N ASN A 289 -0.64 1.57 -15.23
CA ASN A 289 -0.60 3.03 -15.20
C ASN A 289 0.78 3.66 -14.94
N ASN A 290 1.86 2.94 -15.27
CA ASN A 290 3.24 3.34 -15.01
C ASN A 290 3.56 3.62 -13.53
N PHE A 291 2.69 3.18 -12.61
CA PHE A 291 2.79 3.45 -11.17
C PHE A 291 4.15 3.02 -10.60
N GLY A 292 4.58 1.80 -10.94
CA GLY A 292 5.83 1.24 -10.46
C GLY A 292 7.07 2.04 -10.85
N ALA A 293 7.10 2.58 -12.08
CA ALA A 293 8.24 3.35 -12.56
C ALA A 293 8.35 4.72 -11.87
N ILE A 294 7.22 5.39 -11.62
CA ILE A 294 7.17 6.69 -10.91
C ILE A 294 7.65 6.51 -9.47
N TYR A 295 7.14 5.49 -8.79
CA TYR A 295 7.55 5.17 -7.43
C TYR A 295 9.04 4.87 -7.35
N LYS A 296 9.55 4.03 -8.26
CA LYS A 296 10.95 3.68 -8.32
C LYS A 296 11.83 4.91 -8.54
N ALA A 297 11.43 5.80 -9.46
CA ALA A 297 12.15 7.04 -9.73
C ALA A 297 12.22 7.93 -8.49
N GLU A 298 11.12 8.10 -7.75
CA GLU A 298 11.14 8.90 -6.52
C GLU A 298 12.00 8.24 -5.43
N ARG A 299 11.86 6.92 -5.23
CA ARG A 299 12.71 6.20 -4.27
C ARG A 299 14.19 6.36 -4.58
N ASP A 300 14.56 6.28 -5.85
CA ASP A 300 15.95 6.44 -6.30
C ASP A 300 16.40 7.91 -6.18
N ARG A 301 15.51 8.89 -6.36
CA ARG A 301 15.77 10.30 -6.05
C ARG A 301 16.03 10.50 -4.55
N LEU A 302 15.17 9.99 -3.68
CA LEU A 302 15.32 10.08 -2.21
C LEU A 302 16.66 9.48 -1.75
N LYS A 303 17.06 8.32 -2.27
CA LYS A 303 18.36 7.71 -1.97
C LYS A 303 19.56 8.62 -2.25
N VAL A 304 19.47 9.46 -3.27
CA VAL A 304 20.58 10.33 -3.71
C VAL A 304 20.51 11.70 -3.06
N GLN A 305 19.32 12.30 -2.98
CA GLN A 305 19.14 13.71 -2.63
C GLN A 305 18.73 13.91 -1.17
N GLU A 306 17.93 12.99 -0.62
CA GLU A 306 17.35 13.11 0.73
C GLU A 306 17.40 11.77 1.48
N PRO A 307 18.60 11.18 1.67
CA PRO A 307 18.74 9.85 2.26
C PRO A 307 18.28 9.79 3.72
N HIS A 308 18.13 10.95 4.37
CA HIS A 308 17.50 11.06 5.66
C HIS A 308 16.00 10.74 5.65
N TYR A 309 15.36 10.44 4.51
CA TYR A 309 13.96 9.98 4.41
C TYR A 309 13.78 8.47 4.19
N ILE A 310 14.87 7.70 4.12
CA ILE A 310 14.84 6.26 3.78
C ILE A 310 15.31 5.34 4.92
N TRP A 311 15.28 5.81 6.18
CA TRP A 311 15.81 5.11 7.37
C TRP A 311 15.19 3.72 7.63
N ARG A 312 13.95 3.49 7.18
CA ARG A 312 13.18 2.23 7.31
C ARG A 312 12.89 1.55 5.97
N LEU A 313 13.53 1.98 4.87
CA LEU A 313 13.38 1.33 3.57
C LEU A 313 13.70 -0.17 3.63
N TYR A 314 14.68 -0.54 4.47
CA TYR A 314 15.04 -1.93 4.73
C TYR A 314 14.95 -2.24 6.22
N THR A 315 14.64 -3.49 6.53
CA THR A 315 14.56 -3.99 7.89
C THR A 315 15.94 -4.49 8.35
N ASN A 316 16.48 -3.86 9.40
CA ASN A 316 17.73 -4.27 10.03
C ASN A 316 17.45 -5.30 11.14
N LEU A 317 18.10 -6.46 11.05
CA LEU A 317 17.98 -7.50 12.07
C LEU A 317 18.95 -7.28 13.23
N GLN A 318 18.60 -7.79 14.42
CA GLN A 318 19.50 -7.84 15.57
C GLN A 318 20.28 -9.16 15.56
N GLN A 319 21.61 -9.08 15.47
CA GLN A 319 22.47 -10.27 15.53
C GLN A 319 22.52 -10.83 16.96
N ILE A 320 22.21 -12.12 17.06
CA ILE A 320 22.36 -12.92 18.28
C ILE A 320 23.76 -13.52 18.33
N SER A 321 24.24 -14.06 17.21
CA SER A 321 25.57 -14.66 17.10
C SER A 321 26.09 -14.58 15.68
N ALA A 322 27.25 -13.94 15.50
CA ALA A 322 27.95 -13.90 14.23
C ALA A 322 28.44 -15.30 13.82
N THR A 323 28.94 -16.08 14.77
CA THR A 323 29.50 -17.42 14.53
C THR A 323 28.46 -18.40 14.00
N THR A 324 27.23 -18.35 14.51
CA THR A 324 26.16 -19.26 14.07
C THR A 324 25.25 -18.65 13.00
N GLY A 325 25.46 -17.37 12.65
CA GLY A 325 24.63 -16.63 11.70
C GLY A 325 23.21 -16.42 12.22
N ARG A 326 23.03 -16.22 13.52
CA ARG A 326 21.72 -16.06 14.16
C ARG A 326 21.32 -14.60 14.33
N TYR A 327 20.06 -14.33 14.03
CA TYR A 327 19.45 -13.01 14.06
C TYR A 327 18.01 -13.09 14.57
N LYS A 328 17.51 -11.98 15.10
CA LYS A 328 16.08 -11.79 15.41
C LYS A 328 15.57 -10.48 14.84
N ILE A 329 14.26 -10.43 14.62
CA ILE A 329 13.58 -9.15 14.39
C ILE A 329 13.51 -8.35 15.70
N ASP A 330 13.61 -7.04 15.59
CA ASP A 330 13.30 -6.16 16.71
C ASP A 330 11.78 -6.14 16.99
N ASN A 331 11.38 -5.97 18.25
CA ASN A 331 9.96 -6.05 18.62
C ASN A 331 9.11 -4.93 17.99
N ALA A 332 9.70 -3.77 17.72
CA ALA A 332 9.04 -2.68 17.03
C ALA A 332 8.88 -3.03 15.54
N SER A 333 9.95 -3.51 14.90
CA SER A 333 9.94 -3.91 13.48
C SER A 333 9.18 -5.21 13.16
N ALA A 334 8.66 -5.93 14.17
CA ALA A 334 7.91 -7.16 13.95
C ALA A 334 6.68 -6.86 13.08
N PRO A 335 6.48 -7.56 11.96
CA PRO A 335 5.36 -7.28 11.07
C PRO A 335 4.05 -7.49 11.82
N GLN A 336 3.04 -6.69 11.49
CA GLN A 336 1.66 -6.82 11.95
C GLN A 336 0.80 -7.56 10.91
N ASP A 337 -0.53 -7.62 11.07
CA ASP A 337 -1.44 -8.25 10.11
C ASP A 337 -1.21 -7.71 8.68
N TYR A 338 -0.64 -8.54 7.79
CA TYR A 338 -0.26 -8.20 6.40
C TYR A 338 0.86 -7.15 6.25
N GLY A 339 1.40 -6.63 7.35
CA GLY A 339 2.62 -5.84 7.35
C GLY A 339 3.83 -6.70 7.00
N TYR A 340 4.90 -6.07 6.53
CA TYR A 340 6.05 -6.80 5.99
C TYR A 340 7.41 -6.15 6.26
N ASN A 341 8.43 -7.00 6.16
CA ASN A 341 9.84 -6.65 6.22
C ASN A 341 10.53 -6.98 4.90
N ILE A 342 11.45 -6.10 4.47
CA ILE A 342 12.34 -6.32 3.33
C ILE A 342 13.77 -6.32 3.87
N ILE A 343 14.44 -7.47 3.80
CA ILE A 343 15.78 -7.69 4.36
C ILE A 343 16.76 -7.98 3.21
N PRO A 344 17.60 -7.00 2.80
CA PRO A 344 18.68 -7.26 1.88
C PRO A 344 19.65 -8.32 2.43
N LEU A 345 20.10 -9.23 1.56
CA LEU A 345 21.04 -10.30 1.87
C LEU A 345 22.26 -10.19 0.97
N TYR A 346 23.44 -10.16 1.59
CA TYR A 346 24.73 -10.06 0.92
C TYR A 346 25.42 -11.40 0.96
N THR A 347 25.53 -12.04 -0.20
CA THR A 347 26.14 -13.37 -0.33
C THR A 347 27.60 -13.35 0.08
N THR A 348 28.02 -14.28 0.95
CA THR A 348 29.43 -14.49 1.34
C THR A 348 30.05 -15.70 0.63
N CYS A 349 29.23 -16.46 -0.11
CA CYS A 349 29.61 -17.66 -0.83
C CYS A 349 29.75 -17.38 -2.34
N SER A 350 30.79 -17.96 -2.96
CA SER A 350 31.09 -17.80 -4.40
C SER A 350 30.04 -18.40 -5.33
N ALA A 351 29.36 -19.47 -4.89
CA ALA A 351 28.23 -20.07 -5.62
C ALA A 351 26.92 -19.29 -5.41
N ARG A 352 26.92 -18.21 -4.60
CA ARG A 352 25.79 -17.29 -4.41
C ARG A 352 24.49 -17.99 -4.00
N ASN A 353 24.62 -19.11 -3.30
CA ASN A 353 23.53 -19.80 -2.64
C ASN A 353 23.36 -19.23 -1.23
N VAL A 354 22.11 -19.01 -0.81
CA VAL A 354 21.76 -18.54 0.52
C VAL A 354 20.72 -19.46 1.11
N THR A 355 20.90 -19.86 2.36
CA THR A 355 19.93 -20.68 3.10
C THR A 355 19.51 -19.94 4.36
N VAL A 356 18.20 -19.94 4.63
CA VAL A 356 17.59 -19.32 5.81
C VAL A 356 16.77 -20.36 6.54
N LYS A 357 17.05 -20.55 7.84
CA LYS A 357 16.12 -21.17 8.79
C LYS A 357 15.28 -20.06 9.40
N PHE A 358 13.97 -20.18 9.25
CA PHE A 358 12.97 -19.28 9.81
C PHE A 358 12.27 -19.97 10.98
N LYS A 359 12.02 -19.22 12.07
CA LYS A 359 11.13 -19.67 13.14
C LYS A 359 10.39 -18.48 13.74
N GLY A 360 9.06 -18.53 13.71
CA GLY A 360 8.18 -17.52 14.28
C GLY A 360 7.75 -17.83 15.71
N HIS A 361 7.52 -16.80 16.52
CA HIS A 361 7.02 -16.92 17.89
C HIS A 361 5.49 -17.02 17.91
N THR A 362 4.95 -18.24 17.77
CA THR A 362 3.50 -18.50 17.74
C THR A 362 2.80 -18.26 19.07
N GLU A 363 3.54 -18.25 20.17
CA GLU A 363 3.06 -17.99 21.53
C GLU A 363 2.69 -16.52 21.76
N VAL A 364 3.16 -15.61 20.91
CA VAL A 364 2.98 -14.16 21.07
C VAL A 364 1.54 -13.72 20.83
N ASN A 365 0.88 -14.29 19.83
CA ASN A 365 -0.54 -14.09 19.59
C ASN A 365 -1.16 -15.34 18.93
N THR A 366 -2.40 -15.65 19.28
CA THR A 366 -3.07 -16.90 18.88
C THR A 366 -3.40 -17.01 17.39
N THR A 367 -3.29 -15.90 16.65
CA THR A 367 -3.52 -15.86 15.19
C THR A 367 -2.21 -15.81 14.39
N ALA A 368 -1.07 -16.04 15.04
CA ALA A 368 0.25 -15.91 14.43
C ALA A 368 0.45 -16.86 13.23
N GLY A 369 0.93 -16.29 12.13
CA GLY A 369 1.35 -17.00 10.93
C GLY A 369 2.23 -16.11 10.06
N TRP A 370 2.99 -16.71 9.13
CA TRP A 370 3.92 -15.98 8.27
C TRP A 370 3.83 -16.41 6.80
N ARG A 371 4.27 -15.51 5.93
CA ARG A 371 4.71 -15.83 4.57
C ARG A 371 6.10 -15.26 4.38
N TYR A 372 7.01 -16.05 3.82
CA TYR A 372 8.36 -15.59 3.58
C TYR A 372 9.00 -16.29 2.38
N GLY A 373 10.07 -15.71 1.85
CA GLY A 373 10.62 -16.10 0.56
C GLY A 373 11.58 -15.06 0.01
N PHE A 374 12.34 -15.48 -0.99
CA PHE A 374 13.40 -14.66 -1.59
C PHE A 374 12.89 -13.84 -2.76
N VAL A 375 13.51 -12.68 -3.00
CA VAL A 375 13.31 -11.86 -4.19
C VAL A 375 14.68 -11.48 -4.74
N ALA A 376 14.94 -11.76 -6.01
CA ALA A 376 16.20 -11.40 -6.66
C ALA A 376 15.98 -10.28 -7.68
N THR A 377 16.89 -9.31 -7.72
CA THR A 377 16.86 -8.20 -8.68
C THR A 377 18.12 -8.14 -9.53
N LEU A 378 17.97 -7.50 -10.69
CA LEU A 378 19.07 -7.16 -11.59
C LEU A 378 19.77 -5.88 -11.12
N ALA A 379 20.90 -5.53 -11.75
CA ALA A 379 21.69 -4.34 -11.43
C ALA A 379 20.89 -3.04 -11.48
N ASN A 380 19.90 -2.96 -12.37
CA ASN A 380 19.02 -1.80 -12.50
C ASN A 380 17.89 -1.76 -11.45
N GLY A 381 17.85 -2.71 -10.51
CA GLY A 381 16.83 -2.80 -9.46
C GLY A 381 15.49 -3.38 -9.91
N ASN A 382 15.35 -3.88 -11.15
CA ASN A 382 14.14 -4.60 -11.58
C ASN A 382 14.13 -6.02 -10.99
N ILE A 383 12.92 -6.54 -10.71
CA ILE A 383 12.75 -7.94 -10.33
C ILE A 383 13.27 -8.84 -11.45
N SER A 384 14.17 -9.76 -11.11
CA SER A 384 14.56 -10.89 -11.95
C SER A 384 13.54 -12.02 -11.78
N ARG A 385 13.33 -12.44 -10.53
CA ARG A 385 12.36 -13.49 -10.16
C ARG A 385 12.06 -13.47 -8.67
N TYR A 386 10.92 -14.07 -8.34
CA TYR A 386 10.53 -14.41 -6.99
C TYR A 386 10.94 -15.86 -6.69
N GLY A 387 11.48 -16.10 -5.51
CA GLY A 387 11.61 -17.43 -4.94
C GLY A 387 10.26 -17.99 -4.52
N ALA A 388 10.26 -19.27 -4.16
CA ALA A 388 9.05 -19.92 -3.68
C ALA A 388 8.59 -19.33 -2.34
N THR A 389 7.27 -19.33 -2.13
CA THR A 389 6.66 -18.83 -0.89
C THR A 389 6.62 -19.96 0.15
N ALA A 390 7.24 -19.73 1.30
CA ALA A 390 7.08 -20.57 2.49
C ALA A 390 5.92 -20.08 3.36
N THR A 391 5.21 -21.03 3.96
CA THR A 391 3.97 -20.77 4.73
C THR A 391 4.01 -21.31 6.16
N ALA A 392 5.00 -22.15 6.48
CA ALA A 392 5.16 -22.78 7.79
C ALA A 392 5.77 -21.83 8.81
N ASN A 393 5.31 -21.92 10.07
CA ASN A 393 5.82 -21.11 11.17
C ASN A 393 7.28 -21.45 11.56
N GLU A 394 7.79 -22.60 11.11
CA GLU A 394 9.20 -22.97 11.14
C GLU A 394 9.55 -23.65 9.80
N GLY A 395 10.69 -23.30 9.21
CA GLY A 395 11.12 -23.89 7.94
C GLY A 395 12.53 -23.50 7.53
N GLU A 396 13.08 -24.23 6.56
CA GLU A 396 14.37 -23.95 5.96
C GLU A 396 14.18 -23.76 4.45
N ILE A 397 14.61 -22.61 3.93
CA ILE A 397 14.51 -22.27 2.51
C ILE A 397 15.89 -21.92 1.95
N SER A 398 16.15 -22.29 0.70
CA SER A 398 17.39 -21.97 -0.01
C SER A 398 17.12 -21.25 -1.33
N PHE A 399 18.06 -20.42 -1.77
CA PHE A 399 18.01 -19.71 -3.03
C PHE A 399 19.40 -19.48 -3.61
N THR A 400 19.63 -19.98 -4.81
CA THR A 400 20.86 -19.73 -5.58
C THR A 400 20.61 -18.60 -6.56
N MET A 401 21.41 -17.53 -6.50
CA MET A 401 21.32 -16.42 -7.46
C MET A 401 21.87 -16.80 -8.84
N ASN A 402 21.24 -16.31 -9.89
CA ASN A 402 21.76 -16.38 -11.26
C ASN A 402 22.92 -15.39 -11.45
N SER A 403 23.76 -15.62 -12.46
CA SER A 403 24.95 -14.80 -12.72
C SER A 403 24.64 -13.31 -12.98
N ASN A 404 23.48 -13.01 -13.57
CA ASN A 404 23.04 -11.65 -13.89
C ASN A 404 22.27 -10.94 -12.76
N GLU A 405 21.91 -11.64 -11.70
CA GLU A 405 21.25 -11.07 -10.52
C GLU A 405 22.32 -10.38 -9.65
N THR A 406 22.02 -9.24 -9.04
CA THR A 406 22.99 -8.46 -8.25
C THR A 406 22.55 -8.19 -6.83
N GLN A 407 21.26 -8.30 -6.53
CA GLN A 407 20.75 -8.11 -5.17
C GLN A 407 19.76 -9.24 -4.83
N LEU A 408 19.75 -9.62 -3.57
CA LEU A 408 18.86 -10.64 -3.02
C LEU A 408 18.20 -10.06 -1.75
N TYR A 409 16.93 -10.35 -1.59
CA TYR A 409 16.14 -9.93 -0.44
C TYR A 409 15.42 -11.14 0.15
N LEU A 410 15.33 -11.23 1.47
CA LEU A 410 14.32 -12.02 2.15
C LEU A 410 13.16 -11.10 2.49
N VAL A 411 11.95 -11.49 2.08
CA VAL A 411 10.73 -10.75 2.37
C VAL A 411 9.89 -11.58 3.32
N VAL A 412 9.51 -11.00 4.47
CA VAL A 412 8.72 -11.67 5.52
C VAL A 412 7.46 -10.85 5.78
N MET A 413 6.29 -11.49 5.77
CA MET A 413 5.00 -10.84 6.02
C MET A 413 4.27 -11.54 7.17
N GLY A 414 3.63 -10.75 8.04
CA GLY A 414 2.65 -11.26 9.00
C GLY A 414 1.42 -11.78 8.27
N ALA A 415 1.11 -13.07 8.44
CA ALA A 415 0.07 -13.76 7.69
C ALA A 415 -0.93 -14.41 8.66
N PRO A 416 -1.89 -13.64 9.21
CA PRO A 416 -2.81 -14.12 10.23
C PRO A 416 -3.56 -15.39 9.82
N THR A 417 -3.71 -16.34 10.75
CA THR A 417 -4.58 -17.51 10.55
C THR A 417 -6.07 -17.13 10.50
N THR A 418 -6.42 -15.98 11.09
CA THR A 418 -7.73 -15.33 11.04
C THR A 418 -7.55 -13.82 10.96
N HIS A 419 -8.16 -13.16 9.97
CA HIS A 419 -8.11 -11.70 9.84
C HIS A 419 -8.58 -10.98 11.11
N THR A 420 -7.79 -10.01 11.57
CA THR A 420 -8.18 -9.11 12.66
C THR A 420 -8.73 -7.82 12.06
N THR A 421 -9.96 -7.47 12.44
CA THR A 421 -10.53 -6.16 12.14
C THR A 421 -10.20 -5.21 13.28
N TYR A 422 -9.38 -4.20 13.00
CA TYR A 422 -9.04 -3.14 13.95
C TYR A 422 -9.97 -1.95 13.78
N VAL A 423 -10.34 -1.33 14.90
CA VAL A 423 -10.97 0.00 14.88
C VAL A 423 -9.95 1.06 14.47
N TRP A 424 -10.40 2.26 14.13
CA TRP A 424 -9.59 3.47 13.91
C TRP A 424 -8.82 3.82 15.19
N GLU A 425 -7.52 4.06 15.05
CA GLU A 425 -6.63 4.35 16.18
C GLU A 425 -6.80 3.40 17.39
N PRO A 426 -6.64 2.07 17.20
CA PRO A 426 -6.80 1.10 18.30
C PRO A 426 -5.66 1.25 19.34
N GLY A 427 -4.56 1.88 18.92
CA GLY A 427 -3.32 2.08 19.66
C GLY A 427 -2.36 0.88 19.57
N TRP A 428 -1.07 1.16 19.44
CA TRP A 428 -0.01 0.15 19.29
C TRP A 428 -0.13 -1.09 20.20
N PRO A 429 -0.38 -0.96 21.52
CA PRO A 429 -0.45 -2.12 22.41
C PRO A 429 -1.61 -3.05 22.10
N LYS A 430 -2.58 -2.62 21.28
CA LYS A 430 -3.76 -3.40 20.88
C LYS A 430 -3.61 -4.03 19.49
N ILE A 431 -2.46 -3.86 18.85
CA ILE A 431 -2.19 -4.39 17.51
C ILE A 431 -1.33 -5.65 17.61
N LYS A 432 -1.75 -6.72 16.91
CA LYS A 432 -1.01 -8.00 16.92
C LYS A 432 0.27 -7.89 16.11
N ARG A 433 1.34 -8.47 16.64
CA ARG A 433 2.67 -8.52 16.03
C ARG A 433 3.20 -9.94 15.92
N TYR A 434 4.04 -10.16 14.91
CA TYR A 434 4.45 -11.48 14.45
C TYR A 434 5.98 -11.61 14.47
N PRO A 435 6.62 -11.60 15.66
CA PRO A 435 8.08 -11.66 15.76
C PRO A 435 8.64 -13.03 15.36
N TYR A 436 9.87 -13.03 14.87
CA TYR A 436 10.56 -14.21 14.37
C TYR A 436 12.08 -14.12 14.53
N GLU A 437 12.73 -15.28 14.45
CA GLU A 437 14.17 -15.41 14.39
C GLU A 437 14.62 -16.09 13.10
N LEU A 438 15.85 -15.77 12.70
CA LEU A 438 16.50 -16.34 11.54
C LEU A 438 17.85 -16.94 11.90
N ARG A 439 18.19 -18.04 11.23
CA ARG A 439 19.58 -18.45 11.01
C ARG A 439 19.88 -18.31 9.53
N ILE A 440 20.98 -17.66 9.18
CA ILE A 440 21.34 -17.35 7.79
C ILE A 440 22.71 -17.97 7.51
N ALA A 441 22.79 -18.83 6.51
CA ALA A 441 24.04 -19.37 5.99
C ALA A 441 24.37 -18.74 4.64
N ASN A 442 25.67 -18.61 4.36
CA ASN A 442 26.22 -18.12 3.08
C ASN A 442 25.82 -16.69 2.69
N ALA A 443 25.26 -15.92 3.63
CA ALA A 443 24.99 -14.50 3.48
C ALA A 443 24.99 -13.79 4.84
N VAL A 444 25.11 -12.47 4.82
CA VAL A 444 24.85 -11.59 5.95
C VAL A 444 23.71 -10.63 5.59
N PRO A 445 22.81 -10.27 6.53
CA PRO A 445 21.76 -9.30 6.27
C PRO A 445 22.32 -7.86 6.25
N GLU A 446 21.51 -6.92 5.73
CA GLU A 446 21.77 -5.48 5.79
C GLU A 446 22.25 -5.04 7.18
N GLY A 447 23.31 -4.24 7.21
CA GLY A 447 23.97 -3.81 8.44
C GLY A 447 25.20 -4.63 8.83
N TYR A 448 25.44 -5.78 8.20
CA TYR A 448 26.55 -6.69 8.55
C TYR A 448 27.53 -6.96 7.40
N GLN A 449 27.24 -6.44 6.20
CA GLN A 449 28.18 -6.43 5.08
C GLN A 449 29.26 -5.36 5.27
N SER A 450 30.44 -5.58 4.70
CA SER A 450 31.57 -4.65 4.79
C SER A 450 31.31 -3.28 4.16
N THR A 451 30.41 -3.21 3.17
CA THR A 451 30.02 -1.99 2.46
C THR A 451 28.86 -1.24 3.11
N TYR A 452 28.42 -1.64 4.32
CA TYR A 452 27.26 -1.01 4.96
C TYR A 452 27.43 0.51 5.07
N ARG A 453 26.46 1.23 4.51
CA ARG A 453 26.40 2.70 4.43
C ARG A 453 27.61 3.37 3.74
N ALA A 454 28.37 2.65 2.92
CA ALA A 454 29.56 3.20 2.26
C ALA A 454 29.25 4.46 1.41
N ALA A 455 28.06 4.54 0.81
CA ALA A 455 27.61 5.70 0.03
C ALA A 455 27.54 7.01 0.84
N TYR A 456 27.43 6.93 2.17
CA TYR A 456 27.33 8.09 3.07
C TYR A 456 28.66 8.42 3.76
N LYS A 457 29.74 7.68 3.43
CA LYS A 457 31.07 7.80 4.06
C LYS A 457 32.10 8.45 3.12
N THR A 458 31.80 9.64 2.61
CA THR A 458 32.58 10.26 1.51
C THR A 458 33.37 11.52 1.89
N ASN A 459 33.02 12.24 2.96
CA ASN A 459 33.71 13.44 3.44
C ASN A 459 33.75 13.52 4.97
N GLY A 460 34.61 12.70 5.57
CA GLY A 460 34.63 12.50 7.02
C GLY A 460 35.76 11.60 7.47
N HIS A 461 35.68 11.18 8.72
CA HIS A 461 36.66 10.32 9.38
C HIS A 461 35.98 9.44 10.43
N THR A 462 36.67 8.39 10.88
CA THR A 462 36.19 7.58 12.01
C THR A 462 36.50 8.27 13.33
N HIS A 463 35.52 8.30 14.25
CA HIS A 463 35.73 8.82 15.59
C HIS A 463 36.66 7.90 16.39
N THR A 464 37.63 8.47 17.12
CA THR A 464 38.63 7.70 17.88
C THR A 464 38.01 6.88 19.01
N ASN A 465 36.91 7.36 19.59
CA ASN A 465 36.13 6.64 20.58
C ASN A 465 34.91 5.96 19.91
N GLY A 466 35.07 4.68 19.57
CA GLY A 466 34.01 3.80 19.02
C GLY A 466 34.10 3.46 17.53
N GLY A 467 34.82 4.25 16.72
CA GLY A 467 35.08 3.95 15.31
C GLY A 467 33.95 4.27 14.33
N GLY A 468 32.86 4.90 14.78
CA GLY A 468 31.76 5.35 13.93
C GLY A 468 32.14 6.50 13.00
N TRP A 469 31.34 6.74 11.97
CA TRP A 469 31.66 7.75 10.95
C TRP A 469 31.19 9.15 11.34
N VAL A 470 32.05 10.14 11.18
CA VAL A 470 31.79 11.56 11.47
C VAL A 470 32.12 12.39 10.23
N ALA A 471 31.15 13.15 9.72
CA ALA A 471 31.39 14.10 8.63
C ALA A 471 32.35 15.23 9.07
N ASN A 472 33.16 15.73 8.16
CA ASN A 472 34.11 16.82 8.46
C ASN A 472 33.42 18.15 8.84
N SER A 473 32.14 18.30 8.52
CA SER A 473 31.29 19.43 8.93
C SER A 473 30.75 19.29 10.35
N ALA A 474 30.82 18.10 10.95
CA ALA A 474 30.33 17.83 12.31
C ALA A 474 31.45 18.03 13.34
N THR A 475 31.08 18.48 14.54
CA THR A 475 31.98 18.60 15.68
C THR A 475 31.60 17.57 16.74
N VAL A 476 32.50 16.64 17.05
CA VAL A 476 32.25 15.57 18.03
C VAL A 476 33.34 15.59 19.09
N ALA A 477 32.94 15.68 20.36
CA ALA A 477 33.87 15.65 21.49
C ALA A 477 34.56 14.29 21.61
N SER A 478 35.85 14.27 21.95
CA SER A 478 36.61 13.03 22.16
C SER A 478 36.06 12.14 23.28
N THR A 479 35.28 12.72 24.19
CA THR A 479 34.59 12.02 25.29
C THR A 479 33.26 11.39 24.88
N ALA A 480 32.68 11.78 23.74
CA ALA A 480 31.51 11.11 23.20
C ALA A 480 31.90 9.76 22.58
N TYR A 481 30.99 8.81 22.57
CA TYR A 481 31.17 7.52 21.92
C TYR A 481 30.33 7.46 20.64
N VAL A 482 30.96 7.12 19.51
CA VAL A 482 30.26 6.88 18.24
C VAL A 482 30.61 5.48 17.77
N GLY A 483 29.64 4.56 17.86
CA GLY A 483 29.82 3.14 17.56
C GLY A 483 30.06 2.86 16.07
N PRO A 484 30.62 1.70 15.71
CA PRO A 484 31.19 1.44 14.39
C PRO A 484 30.19 1.45 13.21
N LYS A 485 28.90 1.30 13.50
CA LYS A 485 27.81 1.37 12.51
C LYS A 485 27.03 2.69 12.54
N ALA A 486 27.22 3.50 13.57
CA ALA A 486 26.59 4.79 13.70
C ALA A 486 27.24 5.81 12.75
N ILE A 487 26.44 6.78 12.31
CA ILE A 487 26.92 7.88 11.50
C ILE A 487 26.45 9.22 12.05
N VAL A 488 27.35 10.22 12.02
CA VAL A 488 27.10 11.61 12.39
C VAL A 488 27.40 12.49 11.18
N LEU A 489 26.38 13.14 10.64
CA LEU A 489 26.41 13.90 9.39
C LEU A 489 25.99 15.35 9.57
N GLY A 490 26.13 16.14 8.51
CA GLY A 490 25.74 17.55 8.47
C GLY A 490 26.53 18.40 9.47
N ASN A 491 25.91 19.47 9.98
CA ASN A 491 26.51 20.38 10.95
C ASN A 491 26.25 19.93 12.40
N SER A 492 26.26 18.61 12.65
CA SER A 492 25.97 18.07 13.99
C SER A 492 27.02 18.49 15.02
N VAL A 493 26.59 18.73 16.26
CA VAL A 493 27.46 19.10 17.39
C VAL A 493 27.21 18.14 18.54
N ILE A 494 28.17 17.24 18.80
CA ILE A 494 28.08 16.21 19.84
C ILE A 494 29.06 16.53 20.96
N THR A 495 28.55 16.79 22.17
CA THR A 495 29.34 17.21 23.34
C THR A 495 29.14 16.26 24.53
N GLY A 496 29.94 16.42 25.58
CA GLY A 496 29.84 15.60 26.79
C GLY A 496 30.22 14.13 26.56
N THR A 497 29.50 13.21 27.18
CA THR A 497 29.71 11.76 27.09
C THR A 497 28.56 11.06 26.38
N ALA A 498 27.92 11.73 25.42
CA ALA A 498 26.83 11.18 24.63
C ALA A 498 27.22 9.85 23.96
N GLN A 499 26.25 8.93 23.84
CA GLN A 499 26.44 7.58 23.33
C GLN A 499 25.63 7.39 22.06
N ILE A 500 26.31 7.36 20.90
CA ILE A 500 25.68 7.10 19.61
C ILE A 500 26.06 5.68 19.19
N THR A 501 25.11 4.74 19.20
CA THR A 501 25.39 3.30 19.05
C THR A 501 24.44 2.62 18.07
N GLY A 502 24.67 1.33 17.79
CA GLY A 502 23.89 0.58 16.81
C GLY A 502 24.03 1.18 15.40
N ASN A 503 22.93 1.16 14.65
CA ASN A 503 22.78 1.77 13.33
C ASN A 503 22.25 3.21 13.40
N ALA A 504 22.41 3.92 14.53
CA ALA A 504 21.88 5.27 14.70
C ALA A 504 22.35 6.22 13.59
N TRP A 505 21.44 7.10 13.15
CA TRP A 505 21.68 8.17 12.19
C TRP A 505 21.47 9.51 12.88
N VAL A 506 22.51 10.34 12.95
CA VAL A 506 22.46 11.68 13.54
C VAL A 506 22.85 12.70 12.49
N GLU A 507 21.97 13.64 12.18
CA GLU A 507 22.22 14.64 11.14
C GLU A 507 21.70 16.03 11.54
N ASN A 508 22.55 17.05 11.36
CA ASN A 508 22.24 18.45 11.70
C ASN A 508 21.71 18.65 13.14
N ALA A 509 22.13 17.81 14.10
CA ALA A 509 21.61 17.80 15.46
C ALA A 509 22.66 18.21 16.51
N THR A 510 22.22 18.87 17.58
CA THR A 510 23.02 19.14 18.78
C THR A 510 22.71 18.12 19.85
N VAL A 511 23.70 17.33 20.26
CA VAL A 511 23.54 16.28 21.28
C VAL A 511 24.56 16.52 22.40
N GLY A 512 24.08 16.67 23.64
CA GLY A 512 24.93 16.96 24.78
C GLY A 512 24.79 15.99 25.94
N ASN A 513 25.55 16.26 27.01
CA ASN A 513 25.48 15.56 28.30
C ASN A 513 25.67 14.03 28.17
N THR A 514 24.69 13.24 28.61
CA THR A 514 24.74 11.76 28.65
C THR A 514 23.66 11.14 27.76
N VAL A 515 23.19 11.86 26.74
CA VAL A 515 22.14 11.37 25.82
C VAL A 515 22.59 10.09 25.11
N THR A 516 21.67 9.14 24.98
CA THR A 516 21.88 7.91 24.22
C THR A 516 21.01 7.92 22.97
N ILE A 517 21.63 7.73 21.81
CA ILE A 517 20.94 7.48 20.53
C ILE A 517 21.41 6.12 20.03
N SER A 518 20.51 5.14 19.96
CA SER A 518 20.87 3.72 19.75
C SER A 518 19.88 2.99 18.83
N GLY A 519 20.14 1.71 18.57
CA GLY A 519 19.28 0.90 17.68
C GLY A 519 19.41 1.35 16.22
N ASN A 520 18.29 1.45 15.53
CA ASN A 520 18.14 2.05 14.20
C ASN A 520 17.52 3.45 14.26
N ALA A 521 17.63 4.14 15.39
CA ALA A 521 17.04 5.46 15.57
C ALA A 521 17.61 6.49 14.57
N SER A 522 16.77 7.41 14.12
CA SER A 522 17.14 8.48 13.20
C SER A 522 16.73 9.83 13.77
N VAL A 523 17.69 10.71 13.95
CA VAL A 523 17.45 12.09 14.41
C VAL A 523 17.95 13.09 13.36
N TYR A 524 17.09 14.06 13.05
CA TYR A 524 17.37 15.09 12.07
C TYR A 524 17.00 16.47 12.63
N GLY A 525 18.01 17.33 12.81
CA GLY A 525 17.84 18.68 13.35
C GLY A 525 17.81 18.77 14.89
N GLY A 526 17.73 20.01 15.38
CA GLY A 526 17.43 20.45 16.76
C GLY A 526 18.34 19.95 17.90
N SER A 527 17.83 19.92 19.14
CA SER A 527 18.65 19.75 20.38
C SER A 527 18.22 18.58 21.26
N TYR A 528 19.20 17.83 21.76
CA TYR A 528 19.04 16.68 22.66
C TYR A 528 19.97 16.83 23.87
N THR A 529 19.42 16.92 25.08
CA THR A 529 20.21 17.18 26.31
C THR A 529 19.75 16.32 27.50
N GLY A 530 20.48 16.41 28.62
CA GLY A 530 20.20 15.63 29.82
C GLY A 530 20.64 14.16 29.69
N SER A 531 19.74 13.24 30.04
CA SER A 531 19.92 11.78 30.00
C SER A 531 18.89 11.10 29.13
N ALA A 532 18.37 11.80 28.11
CA ALA A 532 17.37 11.27 27.20
C ALA A 532 17.89 10.04 26.43
N VAL A 533 16.98 9.11 26.14
CA VAL A 533 17.24 7.89 25.38
C VAL A 533 16.37 7.89 24.14
N ILE A 534 16.98 7.79 22.97
CA ILE A 534 16.32 7.63 21.68
C ILE A 534 16.80 6.31 21.10
N THR A 535 15.92 5.32 20.96
CA THR A 535 16.34 3.94 20.67
C THR A 535 15.37 3.19 19.76
N GLU A 536 15.67 1.92 19.51
CA GLU A 536 14.91 1.02 18.63
C GLU A 536 14.81 1.64 17.23
N ASN A 537 13.62 1.95 16.71
CA ASN A 537 13.48 2.56 15.38
C ASN A 537 13.01 4.01 15.43
N ALA A 538 13.00 4.66 16.60
CA ALA A 538 12.43 5.99 16.76
C ALA A 538 13.00 7.01 15.76
N VAL A 539 12.10 7.83 15.20
CA VAL A 539 12.44 8.88 14.22
C VAL A 539 11.97 10.20 14.77
N LEU A 540 12.88 11.16 14.90
CA LEU A 540 12.57 12.47 15.44
C LEU A 540 13.05 13.56 14.49
N THR A 541 12.14 14.49 14.20
CA THR A 541 12.41 15.68 13.39
C THR A 541 11.89 16.94 14.10
N ASN A 542 12.52 18.09 13.84
CA ASN A 542 12.15 19.41 14.42
C ASN A 542 12.08 19.39 15.97
N CYS A 543 13.15 18.97 16.63
CA CYS A 543 13.17 18.57 18.04
C CYS A 543 13.58 19.65 19.08
N THR A 544 13.22 19.43 20.35
CA THR A 544 14.03 19.67 21.55
C THR A 544 13.70 18.60 22.60
N VAL A 545 14.55 17.60 22.77
CA VAL A 545 14.37 16.52 23.77
C VAL A 545 15.33 16.72 24.93
N SER A 546 14.85 16.64 26.17
CA SER A 546 15.62 16.98 27.37
C SER A 546 15.23 16.15 28.59
N GLY A 547 15.98 16.30 29.69
CA GLY A 547 15.75 15.55 30.91
C GLY A 547 15.99 14.06 30.70
N SER A 548 15.09 13.21 31.21
CA SER A 548 15.18 11.75 31.13
C SER A 548 14.13 11.12 30.22
N ALA A 549 13.74 11.81 29.14
CA ALA A 549 12.76 11.29 28.18
C ALA A 549 13.27 10.00 27.50
N ASN A 550 12.36 9.05 27.25
CA ASN A 550 12.65 7.78 26.59
C ASN A 550 11.77 7.64 25.34
N VAL A 551 12.34 7.86 24.17
CA VAL A 551 11.68 7.72 22.87
C VAL A 551 12.16 6.43 22.20
N LYS A 552 11.25 5.50 21.95
CA LYS A 552 11.55 4.13 21.52
C LYS A 552 10.52 3.61 20.52
N GLY A 553 10.53 2.31 20.23
CA GLY A 553 9.60 1.67 19.32
C GLY A 553 9.74 2.19 17.90
N ASP A 554 8.60 2.37 17.25
CA ASP A 554 8.49 2.95 15.91
C ASP A 554 7.96 4.39 15.92
N ALA A 555 8.01 5.07 17.08
CA ALA A 555 7.58 6.45 17.23
C ALA A 555 8.12 7.32 16.08
N LEU A 556 7.22 8.08 15.45
CA LEU A 556 7.48 8.84 14.23
C LEU A 556 7.09 10.30 14.46
N GLU A 557 7.99 11.03 15.09
CA GLU A 557 7.64 12.30 15.71
C GLU A 557 8.13 13.51 14.88
N TRP A 558 7.20 14.42 14.58
CA TRP A 558 7.42 15.63 13.78
C TRP A 558 7.14 16.89 14.61
N GLY A 559 8.11 17.79 14.77
CA GLY A 559 7.89 19.07 15.48
C GLY A 559 8.00 18.98 17.01
N VAL A 560 8.87 18.12 17.51
CA VAL A 560 8.86 17.66 18.91
C VAL A 560 9.51 18.66 19.88
N THR A 561 8.96 18.85 21.08
CA THR A 561 9.77 19.27 22.24
C THR A 561 9.35 18.47 23.47
N PHE A 562 10.20 17.57 23.99
CA PHE A 562 9.92 16.76 25.17
C PHE A 562 10.97 16.98 26.27
N GLY A 563 10.52 16.94 27.52
CA GLY A 563 11.34 16.88 28.74
C GLY A 563 10.44 17.09 29.95
N ASN A 564 10.55 16.41 31.09
CA ASN A 564 11.45 15.33 31.51
C ASN A 564 10.64 14.01 31.51
N GLY A 565 11.23 12.83 31.69
CA GLY A 565 10.53 11.63 32.20
C GLY A 565 9.48 10.92 31.32
N VAL A 566 9.04 11.50 30.21
CA VAL A 566 8.05 10.87 29.31
C VAL A 566 8.62 9.62 28.63
N VAL A 567 7.76 8.62 28.43
CA VAL A 567 8.04 7.46 27.58
C VAL A 567 7.16 7.58 26.34
N VAL A 568 7.78 7.74 25.17
CA VAL A 568 7.10 7.81 23.88
C VAL A 568 7.53 6.60 23.05
N GLY A 569 6.60 5.85 22.51
CA GLY A 569 6.93 4.63 21.77
C GLY A 569 5.79 4.05 20.98
N GLY A 570 5.88 2.76 20.64
CA GLY A 570 4.89 2.12 19.78
C GLY A 570 4.81 2.80 18.42
N ASP A 571 3.60 3.22 18.02
CA ASP A 571 3.33 4.01 16.82
C ASP A 571 2.91 5.45 17.15
N ALA A 572 3.31 5.96 18.32
CA ALA A 572 2.98 7.31 18.74
C ALA A 572 3.45 8.38 17.73
N GLU A 573 2.54 9.33 17.50
CA GLU A 573 2.77 10.62 16.83
C GLU A 573 2.04 11.67 17.66
N ILE A 574 2.71 12.19 18.69
CA ILE A 574 2.10 13.09 19.67
C ILE A 574 2.76 14.47 19.64
N GLY A 575 1.95 15.50 19.87
CA GLY A 575 2.47 16.86 20.05
C GLY A 575 3.35 17.02 21.30
N SER A 576 3.96 18.20 21.45
CA SER A 576 4.82 18.53 22.61
C SER A 576 4.12 18.26 23.96
N CYS A 577 4.69 17.35 24.75
CA CYS A 577 4.12 16.88 26.01
C CYS A 577 5.12 16.85 27.16
N ALA A 578 4.83 17.55 28.27
CA ALA A 578 5.71 17.59 29.45
C ALA A 578 5.18 16.75 30.64
N THR A 579 3.95 16.22 30.56
CA THR A 579 3.37 15.39 31.61
C THR A 579 4.00 14.01 31.59
N ASN A 580 4.71 13.64 32.67
CA ASN A 580 5.28 12.31 32.84
C ASN A 580 4.21 11.23 32.64
N GLY A 581 4.48 10.29 31.73
CA GLY A 581 3.54 9.25 31.34
C GLY A 581 4.14 8.34 30.28
N THR A 582 3.37 7.34 29.88
CA THR A 582 3.71 6.41 28.81
C THR A 582 2.72 6.55 27.67
N TYR A 583 3.22 6.97 26.51
CA TYR A 583 2.48 7.28 25.30
C TYR A 583 2.95 6.35 24.20
N LEU A 584 2.21 5.26 23.97
CA LEU A 584 2.55 4.25 22.95
C LEU A 584 1.66 4.35 21.70
N GLN A 585 0.76 5.33 21.66
CA GLN A 585 -0.25 5.51 20.62
C GLN A 585 -0.68 6.98 20.53
N VAL A 586 -1.27 7.35 19.40
CA VAL A 586 -1.96 8.64 19.22
C VAL A 586 -3.20 8.71 20.12
N PRO A 587 -3.43 9.82 20.84
CA PRO A 587 -4.64 9.99 21.65
C PRO A 587 -5.92 9.88 20.83
N HIS A 588 -6.82 8.97 21.23
CA HIS A 588 -8.10 8.79 20.55
C HIS A 588 -9.15 8.18 21.49
N PRO A 589 -10.45 8.51 21.36
CA PRO A 589 -11.51 7.90 22.17
C PRO A 589 -11.51 6.35 22.13
N ASN A 590 -11.22 5.74 20.99
CA ASN A 590 -11.21 4.27 20.84
C ASN A 590 -10.12 3.58 21.65
N ASN A 591 -9.03 4.27 21.97
CA ASN A 591 -7.94 3.72 22.77
C ASN A 591 -7.93 4.26 24.22
N GLY A 592 -8.94 5.06 24.57
CA GLY A 592 -9.16 5.59 25.92
C GLY A 592 -8.07 6.57 26.37
N ARG A 593 -7.41 7.26 25.43
CA ARG A 593 -6.34 8.23 25.71
C ARG A 593 -6.79 9.65 25.42
N ALA A 594 -6.30 10.58 26.22
CA ALA A 594 -6.37 12.02 25.96
C ALA A 594 -4.97 12.59 25.78
N ASP A 595 -4.88 13.75 25.13
CA ASP A 595 -3.60 14.46 24.95
C ASP A 595 -2.93 14.72 26.30
N CYS A 596 -1.68 14.28 26.44
CA CYS A 596 -0.87 14.47 27.64
C CYS A 596 -1.49 13.97 28.96
N ASP A 597 -2.25 12.88 28.89
CA ASP A 597 -2.98 12.30 30.04
C ASP A 597 -2.13 11.72 31.18
N GLY A 598 -0.80 11.63 31.02
CA GLY A 598 0.11 11.18 32.07
C GLY A 598 -0.06 9.73 32.49
N GLN A 599 -0.74 8.89 31.69
CA GLN A 599 -1.05 7.52 32.10
C GLN A 599 0.22 6.67 32.26
N PRO A 600 0.34 5.86 33.33
CA PRO A 600 1.54 5.06 33.59
C PRO A 600 1.61 3.85 32.64
N ALA A 601 2.78 3.20 32.60
CA ALA A 601 2.98 1.98 31.81
C ALA A 601 2.00 0.83 32.15
N GLY A 602 1.53 0.76 33.40
CA GLY A 602 0.56 -0.25 33.85
C GLY A 602 -0.90 0.07 33.53
N HIS A 603 -1.21 1.24 32.94
CA HIS A 603 -2.57 1.57 32.55
C HIS A 603 -3.07 0.62 31.45
N THR A 604 -4.36 0.26 31.46
CA THR A 604 -4.95 -0.75 30.57
C THR A 604 -4.73 -0.47 29.09
N SER A 605 -4.71 0.81 28.69
CA SER A 605 -4.41 1.26 27.33
C SER A 605 -2.96 1.03 26.89
N ASN A 606 -2.03 0.89 27.84
CA ASN A 606 -0.61 0.61 27.62
C ASN A 606 -0.27 -0.89 27.76
N ILE A 607 -1.23 -1.72 28.20
CA ILE A 607 -1.04 -3.18 28.29
C ILE A 607 -1.06 -3.78 26.89
N ASP A 608 0.03 -4.46 26.55
CA ASP A 608 0.21 -5.14 25.27
C ASP A 608 -0.69 -6.38 25.17
N VAL A 609 -1.37 -6.55 24.03
CA VAL A 609 -2.13 -7.77 23.71
C VAL A 609 -1.22 -8.92 23.29
N ASN A 610 0.05 -8.61 22.98
CA ASN A 610 1.05 -9.57 22.58
C ASN A 610 1.79 -10.09 23.82
N SER A 611 1.85 -11.41 23.98
CA SER A 611 2.63 -12.04 25.04
C SER A 611 4.12 -11.74 24.86
N SER A 612 4.86 -11.60 25.98
CA SER A 612 6.32 -11.55 25.94
C SER A 612 6.88 -12.86 25.39
N TRP A 613 7.97 -12.77 24.64
CA TRP A 613 8.68 -13.92 24.08
C TRP A 613 10.16 -13.90 24.46
N SER A 614 10.77 -15.07 24.51
CA SER A 614 12.19 -15.24 24.76
C SER A 614 12.87 -15.82 23.52
N GLN A 615 14.18 -15.57 23.40
CA GLN A 615 14.93 -16.03 22.25
C GLN A 615 14.94 -17.56 22.17
N PHE A 616 14.87 -18.12 20.97
CA PHE A 616 15.04 -19.56 20.78
C PHE A 616 16.46 -19.98 21.17
N THR A 617 16.62 -21.21 21.65
CA THR A 617 17.94 -21.81 21.89
C THR A 617 18.64 -22.14 20.57
N ASP A 618 19.97 -22.30 20.61
CA ASP A 618 20.73 -22.75 19.42
C ASP A 618 20.26 -24.11 18.91
N ALA A 619 19.79 -25.00 19.78
CA ALA A 619 19.22 -26.29 19.41
C ALA A 619 17.90 -26.14 18.65
N GLN A 620 17.02 -25.23 19.07
CA GLN A 620 15.76 -24.94 18.36
C GLN A 620 16.00 -24.25 17.01
N MET A 621 17.12 -23.54 16.86
CA MET A 621 17.57 -22.91 15.61
C MET A 621 18.65 -23.74 14.88
N ALA A 622 18.80 -25.02 15.23
CA ALA A 622 19.73 -25.92 14.55
C ALA A 622 19.25 -26.21 13.12
N TRP A 623 20.18 -26.27 12.19
CA TRP A 623 19.89 -26.72 10.83
C TRP A 623 19.48 -28.19 10.81
N SER A 624 18.50 -28.55 9.98
CA SER A 624 18.16 -29.95 9.70
C SER A 624 19.33 -30.69 9.05
N SER A 625 20.05 -29.99 8.17
CA SER A 625 21.31 -30.40 7.57
C SER A 625 22.18 -29.16 7.37
N THR A 626 23.49 -29.26 7.65
CA THR A 626 24.39 -28.10 7.56
C THR A 626 24.43 -27.57 6.12
N PRO A 627 24.02 -26.31 5.87
CA PRO A 627 24.06 -25.74 4.53
C PRO A 627 25.50 -25.67 4.03
N THR A 628 25.71 -26.01 2.76
CA THR A 628 27.00 -25.88 2.08
C THR A 628 26.90 -24.79 1.01
N CYS A 629 28.03 -24.22 0.60
CA CYS A 629 28.06 -23.15 -0.40
C CYS A 629 27.47 -23.58 -1.76
N SER A 630 27.52 -24.87 -2.10
CA SER A 630 26.94 -25.43 -3.33
C SER A 630 25.65 -26.25 -3.13
N GLY A 631 25.17 -26.37 -1.89
CA GLY A 631 24.03 -27.21 -1.55
C GLY A 631 22.69 -26.51 -1.76
N THR A 632 21.67 -27.26 -2.17
CA THR A 632 20.28 -26.81 -2.10
C THR A 632 19.58 -27.65 -1.04
N ILE A 633 19.02 -27.02 -0.01
CA ILE A 633 18.09 -27.72 0.89
C ILE A 633 16.71 -27.65 0.24
N THR A 634 16.15 -28.81 -0.12
CA THR A 634 14.77 -28.93 -0.59
C THR A 634 13.86 -28.51 0.56
N PRO A 635 13.00 -27.48 0.43
CA PRO A 635 12.28 -26.98 1.58
C PRO A 635 11.18 -27.96 2.02
N ALA A 636 10.92 -28.00 3.32
CA ALA A 636 9.76 -28.70 3.85
C ALA A 636 8.47 -27.94 3.46
N ALA A 637 7.62 -28.60 2.67
CA ALA A 637 6.30 -28.13 2.22
C ALA A 637 6.30 -26.74 1.56
N VAL A 638 6.77 -26.69 0.31
CA VAL A 638 6.60 -25.54 -0.58
C VAL A 638 5.36 -25.75 -1.44
N ASP A 639 4.51 -24.73 -1.53
CA ASP A 639 3.48 -24.67 -2.56
C ASP A 639 4.15 -24.16 -3.86
N THR A 640 4.63 -25.07 -4.72
CA THR A 640 5.44 -24.75 -5.92
C THR A 640 4.67 -24.64 -7.23
N ALA A 641 3.35 -24.76 -7.28
CA ALA A 641 2.68 -24.80 -8.58
C ALA A 641 2.54 -23.40 -9.20
N ALA A 642 3.42 -23.06 -10.16
CA ALA A 642 3.29 -21.88 -11.02
C ALA A 642 3.23 -22.31 -12.50
N LEU A 643 2.12 -22.02 -13.18
CA LEU A 643 1.95 -22.24 -14.62
C LEU A 643 2.49 -21.03 -15.40
N ALA A 644 3.55 -21.23 -16.19
CA ALA A 644 4.00 -20.26 -17.19
C ALA A 644 3.37 -20.59 -18.55
N THR A 645 2.67 -19.63 -19.17
CA THR A 645 2.13 -19.77 -20.54
C THR A 645 2.89 -18.87 -21.51
N THR A 646 3.27 -19.41 -22.67
CA THR A 646 3.83 -18.63 -23.78
C THR A 646 2.90 -18.74 -24.99
N VAL A 647 2.56 -17.59 -25.57
CA VAL A 647 1.57 -17.46 -26.64
C VAL A 647 2.19 -17.82 -28.00
N LEU A 648 1.56 -18.76 -28.71
CA LEU A 648 1.64 -18.88 -30.17
C LEU A 648 0.21 -18.96 -30.72
N LYS A 649 -0.15 -18.03 -31.62
CA LYS A 649 -1.49 -17.93 -32.23
C LYS A 649 -1.52 -18.63 -33.58
N THR A 650 -2.37 -19.65 -33.73
CA THR A 650 -2.87 -20.13 -35.02
C THR A 650 -4.38 -20.34 -34.92
N GLY A 651 -5.15 -19.54 -35.64
CA GLY A 651 -6.62 -19.59 -35.66
C GLY A 651 -7.16 -18.90 -36.91
N THR A 652 -8.37 -19.29 -37.34
CA THR A 652 -9.07 -18.71 -38.50
C THR A 652 -10.06 -17.64 -38.02
N GLY A 653 -9.90 -16.38 -38.45
CA GLY A 653 -10.75 -15.25 -38.03
C GLY A 653 -10.46 -14.73 -36.60
N ASP A 654 -11.47 -14.20 -35.90
CA ASP A 654 -11.36 -13.65 -34.54
C ASP A 654 -11.39 -14.71 -33.41
N ALA A 655 -11.32 -16.01 -33.77
CA ALA A 655 -11.40 -17.10 -32.81
C ALA A 655 -10.13 -17.19 -31.92
N ASP A 656 -10.33 -17.26 -30.60
CA ASP A 656 -9.25 -17.36 -29.61
C ASP A 656 -9.65 -18.25 -28.42
N ILE A 657 -8.66 -18.85 -27.75
CA ILE A 657 -8.76 -19.48 -26.45
C ILE A 657 -7.92 -18.68 -25.45
N ARG A 658 -8.58 -18.03 -24.48
CA ARG A 658 -7.93 -17.46 -23.31
C ARG A 658 -7.79 -18.54 -22.24
N ILE A 659 -6.61 -18.67 -21.68
CA ILE A 659 -6.30 -19.66 -20.64
C ILE A 659 -5.99 -18.90 -19.35
N TYR A 660 -6.70 -19.24 -18.29
CA TYR A 660 -6.54 -18.71 -16.95
C TYR A 660 -6.05 -19.84 -16.05
N PRO A 661 -4.74 -19.94 -15.80
CA PRO A 661 -4.20 -20.97 -14.92
C PRO A 661 -4.79 -20.87 -13.51
N ASN A 662 -5.09 -22.02 -12.89
CA ASN A 662 -5.41 -22.12 -11.47
C ASN A 662 -4.25 -22.85 -10.77
N PRO A 663 -3.23 -22.11 -10.30
CA PRO A 663 -2.00 -22.67 -9.77
C PRO A 663 -2.20 -23.59 -8.55
N VAL A 664 -3.32 -23.47 -7.83
CA VAL A 664 -3.52 -24.18 -6.55
C VAL A 664 -4.05 -25.61 -6.71
N ASN A 665 -4.60 -26.00 -7.87
CA ASN A 665 -5.39 -27.25 -8.00
C ASN A 665 -5.07 -28.13 -9.23
N ASN A 666 -3.94 -27.91 -9.93
CA ASN A 666 -3.65 -28.52 -11.23
C ASN A 666 -4.79 -28.31 -12.26
N GLN A 667 -5.49 -27.18 -12.16
CA GLN A 667 -6.60 -26.82 -13.07
C GLN A 667 -6.27 -25.54 -13.83
N PHE A 668 -7.01 -25.31 -14.90
CA PHE A 668 -7.04 -24.04 -15.61
C PHE A 668 -8.42 -23.85 -16.22
N THR A 669 -8.88 -22.61 -16.24
CA THR A 669 -10.11 -22.24 -16.91
C THR A 669 -9.78 -21.72 -18.30
N ILE A 670 -10.52 -22.18 -19.29
CA ILE A 670 -10.44 -21.67 -20.65
C ILE A 670 -11.68 -20.84 -20.96
N THR A 671 -11.52 -19.76 -21.70
CA THR A 671 -12.62 -18.98 -22.27
C THR A 671 -12.42 -18.86 -23.78
N LEU A 672 -13.45 -19.22 -24.52
CA LEU A 672 -13.46 -19.23 -25.98
C LEU A 672 -14.04 -17.91 -26.51
N GLN A 673 -13.25 -17.15 -27.25
CA GLN A 673 -13.64 -15.89 -27.90
C GLN A 673 -13.82 -16.08 -29.40
N GLY A 674 -14.71 -15.30 -30.02
CA GLY A 674 -15.02 -15.39 -31.45
C GLY A 674 -15.96 -16.53 -31.84
N PHE A 675 -16.13 -17.55 -30.99
CA PHE A 675 -17.06 -18.67 -31.22
C PHE A 675 -18.53 -18.25 -30.95
N ARG A 676 -19.40 -18.36 -31.97
CA ARG A 676 -20.84 -18.01 -31.89
C ARG A 676 -21.54 -18.72 -30.75
N SER A 677 -22.31 -18.03 -29.90
CA SER A 677 -22.92 -18.58 -28.67
C SER A 677 -23.95 -19.70 -28.88
N ASN A 678 -24.48 -19.91 -30.09
CA ASN A 678 -25.53 -20.87 -30.40
C ASN A 678 -25.04 -22.20 -31.03
N THR A 679 -23.75 -22.38 -31.28
CA THR A 679 -23.19 -23.58 -31.91
C THR A 679 -22.53 -24.52 -30.91
N ASN A 680 -22.38 -25.80 -31.23
CA ASN A 680 -21.56 -26.71 -30.41
C ASN A 680 -20.08 -26.40 -30.61
N VAL A 681 -19.29 -26.51 -29.55
CA VAL A 681 -17.83 -26.37 -29.59
C VAL A 681 -17.19 -27.50 -28.80
N GLN A 682 -16.24 -28.18 -29.44
CA GLN A 682 -15.45 -29.23 -28.84
C GLN A 682 -14.05 -28.72 -28.53
N VAL A 683 -13.49 -29.13 -27.40
CA VAL A 683 -12.11 -28.86 -27.00
C VAL A 683 -11.32 -30.16 -26.94
N VAL A 684 -10.18 -30.19 -27.60
CA VAL A 684 -9.27 -31.35 -27.65
C VAL A 684 -7.87 -30.92 -27.24
N ILE A 685 -7.22 -31.71 -26.40
CA ILE A 685 -5.81 -31.53 -26.03
C ILE A 685 -5.00 -32.58 -26.77
N TYR A 686 -3.95 -32.14 -27.46
CA TYR A 686 -2.99 -32.98 -28.16
C TYR A 686 -1.64 -32.96 -27.42
N ASN A 687 -0.95 -34.09 -27.40
CA ASN A 687 0.46 -34.14 -26.99
C ASN A 687 1.38 -33.55 -28.08
N ASN A 688 2.68 -33.49 -27.81
CA ASN A 688 3.67 -32.95 -28.75
C ASN A 688 3.89 -33.81 -30.02
N GLN A 689 3.38 -35.05 -30.06
CA GLN A 689 3.33 -35.89 -31.27
C GLN A 689 2.03 -35.72 -32.08
N GLY A 690 1.11 -34.85 -31.63
CA GLY A 690 -0.16 -34.59 -32.33
C GLY A 690 -1.27 -35.62 -32.06
N ALA A 691 -1.11 -36.51 -31.08
CA ALA A 691 -2.14 -37.46 -30.67
C ALA A 691 -3.11 -36.82 -29.63
N PRO A 692 -4.44 -37.00 -29.76
CA PRO A 692 -5.40 -36.47 -28.80
C PRO A 692 -5.31 -37.23 -27.47
N VAL A 693 -5.12 -36.52 -26.37
CA VAL A 693 -5.00 -37.06 -24.99
C VAL A 693 -6.17 -36.67 -24.10
N HIS A 694 -6.95 -35.66 -24.49
CA HIS A 694 -8.16 -35.26 -23.77
C HIS A 694 -9.18 -34.68 -24.74
N LEU A 695 -10.46 -34.98 -24.52
CA LEU A 695 -11.56 -34.42 -25.30
C LEU A 695 -12.68 -34.00 -24.36
N ARG A 696 -13.21 -32.80 -24.58
CA ARG A 696 -14.38 -32.29 -23.87
C ARG A 696 -15.33 -31.57 -24.81
N ASP A 697 -16.58 -32.00 -24.84
CA ASP A 697 -17.65 -31.28 -25.52
C ASP A 697 -18.18 -30.18 -24.59
N LEU A 698 -18.15 -28.93 -25.05
CA LEU A 698 -18.67 -27.78 -24.31
C LEU A 698 -20.08 -27.41 -24.75
N GLN A 699 -20.61 -28.02 -25.81
CA GLN A 699 -21.88 -27.67 -26.42
C GLN A 699 -21.95 -26.13 -26.65
N LYS A 700 -22.97 -25.47 -26.09
CA LYS A 700 -23.18 -24.02 -26.20
C LYS A 700 -22.38 -23.20 -25.18
N THR A 701 -21.60 -23.84 -24.30
CA THR A 701 -20.79 -23.17 -23.28
C THR A 701 -19.46 -22.66 -23.86
N ARG A 702 -19.00 -21.49 -23.42
CA ARG A 702 -17.73 -20.88 -23.88
C ARG A 702 -16.65 -20.81 -22.83
N THR A 703 -16.92 -21.36 -21.65
CA THR A 703 -15.96 -21.43 -20.56
C THR A 703 -15.91 -22.86 -20.03
N ALA A 704 -14.71 -23.35 -19.73
CA ALA A 704 -14.55 -24.68 -19.14
C ALA A 704 -13.34 -24.74 -18.21
N THR A 705 -13.47 -25.45 -17.10
CA THR A 705 -12.34 -25.72 -16.20
C THR A 705 -11.80 -27.12 -16.44
N LEU A 706 -10.55 -27.22 -16.88
CA LEU A 706 -9.84 -28.46 -17.21
C LEU A 706 -8.77 -28.73 -16.17
N ARG A 707 -8.41 -30.01 -15.95
CA ARG A 707 -7.36 -30.39 -14.99
C ARG A 707 -6.25 -31.14 -15.71
N ALA A 708 -5.00 -30.73 -15.52
CA ALA A 708 -3.86 -31.32 -16.23
C ALA A 708 -3.71 -32.82 -15.93
N LYS A 709 -3.94 -33.22 -14.67
CA LYS A 709 -3.87 -34.62 -14.22
C LYS A 709 -4.85 -35.57 -14.92
N ASP A 710 -5.91 -35.04 -15.54
CA ASP A 710 -6.91 -35.89 -16.21
C ASP A 710 -6.38 -36.42 -17.57
N TRP A 711 -5.23 -35.94 -18.05
CA TRP A 711 -4.69 -36.27 -19.37
C TRP A 711 -3.16 -36.19 -19.50
N SER A 712 -2.44 -35.79 -18.44
CA SER A 712 -0.99 -35.83 -18.38
C SER A 712 -0.48 -36.19 -16.98
N THR A 713 0.54 -37.05 -16.93
CA THR A 713 1.32 -37.40 -15.75
C THR A 713 2.77 -36.93 -15.84
N SER A 714 3.12 -36.16 -16.87
CA SER A 714 4.51 -35.74 -17.12
C SER A 714 4.57 -34.30 -17.64
N PRO A 715 5.58 -33.51 -17.21
CA PRO A 715 5.86 -32.21 -17.78
C PRO A 715 6.07 -32.29 -19.29
N GLY A 716 5.65 -31.27 -20.03
CA GLY A 716 5.76 -31.27 -21.48
C GLY A 716 4.93 -30.21 -22.18
N VAL A 717 5.08 -30.17 -23.49
CA VAL A 717 4.32 -29.28 -24.38
C VAL A 717 3.08 -30.00 -24.89
N TYR A 718 1.94 -29.33 -24.77
CA TYR A 718 0.64 -29.79 -25.26
C TYR A 718 -0.01 -28.70 -26.12
N TYR A 719 -1.03 -29.07 -26.88
CA TYR A 719 -1.78 -28.14 -27.72
C TYR A 719 -3.27 -28.28 -27.45
N LEU A 720 -3.88 -27.22 -26.96
CA LEU A 720 -5.32 -27.10 -26.77
C LEU A 720 -5.96 -26.55 -28.04
N ARG A 721 -6.87 -27.31 -28.65
CA ARG A 721 -7.64 -26.90 -29.82
C ARG A 721 -9.12 -26.83 -29.48
N ALA A 722 -9.77 -25.73 -29.85
CA ALA A 722 -11.22 -25.58 -29.83
C ALA A 722 -11.75 -25.56 -31.26
N SER A 723 -12.79 -26.36 -31.53
CA SER A 723 -13.41 -26.52 -32.85
C SER A 723 -14.92 -26.35 -32.76
N GLY A 724 -15.45 -25.34 -33.48
CA GLY A 724 -16.88 -25.13 -33.68
C GLY A 724 -17.27 -25.32 -35.15
N SER A 725 -18.53 -25.04 -35.50
CA SER A 725 -19.06 -25.32 -36.85
C SER A 725 -18.28 -24.65 -38.00
N ASN A 726 -17.77 -23.43 -37.81
CA ASN A 726 -17.07 -22.66 -38.84
C ASN A 726 -15.72 -22.07 -38.40
N GLN A 727 -15.23 -22.38 -37.19
CA GLN A 727 -14.04 -21.75 -36.62
C GLN A 727 -13.23 -22.74 -35.78
N THR A 728 -11.90 -22.58 -35.82
CA THR A 728 -11.00 -23.31 -34.94
C THR A 728 -9.94 -22.37 -34.36
N ALA A 729 -9.53 -22.64 -33.12
CA ALA A 729 -8.44 -21.94 -32.45
C ALA A 729 -7.55 -22.94 -31.73
N THR A 730 -6.23 -22.72 -31.76
CA THR A 730 -5.25 -23.56 -31.05
C THR A 730 -4.36 -22.70 -30.15
N ARG A 731 -4.01 -23.22 -28.98
CA ARG A 731 -3.06 -22.63 -28.03
C ARG A 731 -2.08 -23.68 -27.51
N LYS A 732 -0.81 -23.30 -27.41
CA LYS A 732 0.21 -24.10 -26.73
C LYS A 732 -0.02 -24.06 -25.22
N LEU A 733 0.03 -25.22 -24.60
CA LEU A 733 0.05 -25.43 -23.16
C LEU A 733 1.42 -25.98 -22.78
N VAL A 734 2.00 -25.49 -21.69
CA VAL A 734 3.23 -26.04 -21.12
C VAL A 734 2.91 -26.49 -19.71
N ILE A 735 3.09 -27.78 -19.45
CA ILE A 735 3.07 -28.34 -18.10
C ILE A 735 4.52 -28.39 -17.63
N THR A 736 4.83 -27.72 -16.53
CA THR A 736 6.14 -27.77 -15.86
C THR A 736 6.03 -28.63 -14.60
N GLU A 737 7.18 -29.08 -14.08
CA GLU A 737 7.28 -29.80 -12.79
C GLU A 737 6.76 -28.99 -11.60
#